data_AF-A0A377W9Z5-F1
#
_entry.id   AF-A0A377W9Z5-F1
#
_cell.length_a   1.000
_cell.length_b   1.000
_cell.length_c   1.000
_cell.angle_alpha   90.00
_cell.angle_beta   90.00
_cell.angle_gamma   90.00
#
_symmetry.space_group_name_H-M   'P 1'
#
loop_
_entity.id
_entity.type
_entity.pdbx_description
1 polymer ?
#
loop_
_entity_poly.entity_id
_entity_poly.type
_entity_poly.pdbx_seq_one_letter_code
_entity_poly.pdbx_strand_id
1 'polypeptide(L)'
;MLDEFYRTAVRLAGKRILWNMVPCDEEEHYDDYVMGLYAQGVLTPNEWLDLGGLSSLSAEEYFGASLWQLYKSIDSPYKAVLKTLLLEAYSWEYPNNRLLAKDIKQRLHDGEIVSFGLDPYCMMLERVTTYLQAIEDETRLDLVRRCFYLKVCEKLSRERACVGWRREVVSQLVNAWGWDEKRLMMLDNRANWKIDEVRKAHNELLDAMMQSYRNLIRFARRNNLSVSASPQDIGVLTRKLYAAFEALPGKVTLVNPQISPDLSEPNLTFIHVPPGRANRTGWYLYNRAPDMESIISHQPLEYNRYLNKLVAWAWFNGLLTSRTRLFIKGNGIVDLAKLQEMVADVSHHFPLRLPAPTPKALYSPCEIRHLAIIVNLEYDPTAAFRNQVVHFDFRKLDVFSFGEEQKCLIGSVDLLYRNSWNEVRTLHFNGEQAMIEALKTILGKMHQDAAPPDSVEVFCYSQHLRGLIRTRVQQMISECIELRLSSTRQDTGRFKALRVSGQTWGLFFERLNVSVQKLENAIEFYGAISHNKLHGLSVQVETNHVKLPAVVDGFASEGIIQFFFEDADNNDSGFNIYILDESNRAEVYHHCEGSKEELVRDVSRFYSSSHDRFTYGSSFINFNLPQFYQIVEVDGRTQVIPFRTQAIAAAIPTSQDVTASPVLQQRYS
;
A
#
# COMPACT_ATOMS: atom_id res chain seq x y z
N MET A 1 17.97 3.10 -17.13
CA MET A 1 16.82 3.31 -18.05
C MET A 1 17.26 3.22 -19.52
N LEU A 2 18.40 3.82 -19.89
CA LEU A 2 18.96 3.77 -21.25
C LEU A 2 19.24 2.35 -21.77
N ASP A 3 19.77 1.44 -20.94
CA ASP A 3 19.96 0.03 -21.33
C ASP A 3 18.65 -0.64 -21.79
N GLU A 4 17.51 -0.34 -21.15
CA GLU A 4 16.21 -0.84 -21.61
C GLU A 4 15.76 -0.19 -22.92
N PHE A 5 16.01 1.10 -23.08
CA PHE A 5 15.67 1.83 -24.30
C PHE A 5 16.47 1.27 -25.48
N TYR A 6 17.79 1.20 -25.39
CA TYR A 6 18.65 0.76 -26.49
C TYR A 6 18.44 -0.68 -26.92
N ARG A 7 18.12 -1.58 -25.99
CA ARG A 7 17.80 -2.97 -26.38
C ARG A 7 16.42 -3.13 -27.03
N THR A 8 15.45 -2.24 -26.80
CA THR A 8 14.07 -2.44 -27.25
C THR A 8 13.61 -1.49 -28.36
N ALA A 9 14.24 -0.33 -28.49
CA ALA A 9 13.82 0.71 -29.42
C ALA A 9 14.44 0.51 -30.82
N VAL A 10 13.66 0.80 -31.86
CA VAL A 10 14.11 0.69 -33.26
C VAL A 10 14.16 2.06 -33.93
N ARG A 11 13.10 2.87 -33.79
CA ARG A 11 13.01 4.27 -34.25
C ARG A 11 12.06 5.06 -33.35
N LEU A 12 12.28 6.37 -33.22
CA LEU A 12 11.39 7.28 -32.49
C LEU A 12 10.99 8.45 -33.40
N ALA A 13 9.69 8.62 -33.63
CA ALA A 13 9.16 9.64 -34.56
C ALA A 13 9.85 9.63 -35.95
N GLY A 14 10.20 8.44 -36.45
CA GLY A 14 10.90 8.25 -37.72
C GLY A 14 12.42 8.38 -37.66
N LYS A 15 12.98 8.99 -36.62
CA LYS A 15 14.43 9.13 -36.41
C LYS A 15 15.07 7.80 -36.02
N ARG A 16 16.27 7.54 -36.55
CA ARG A 16 17.09 6.37 -36.21
C ARG A 16 17.86 6.63 -34.93
N ILE A 17 18.16 5.58 -34.17
CA ILE A 17 18.94 5.70 -32.93
C ILE A 17 20.42 5.76 -33.29
N LEU A 18 21.10 6.85 -32.92
CA LEU A 18 22.50 7.06 -33.28
C LEU A 18 23.44 6.06 -32.61
N TRP A 19 23.11 5.66 -31.38
CA TRP A 19 23.95 4.79 -30.55
C TRP A 19 24.37 3.49 -31.22
N ASN A 20 23.54 2.95 -32.12
CA ASN A 20 23.83 1.73 -32.88
C ASN A 20 24.92 1.92 -33.95
N MET A 21 25.26 3.15 -34.35
CA MET A 21 26.27 3.45 -35.37
C MET A 21 27.69 3.53 -34.80
N VAL A 22 27.84 3.81 -33.51
CA VAL A 22 29.15 3.90 -32.85
C VAL A 22 29.66 2.47 -32.62
N PRO A 23 30.88 2.08 -33.01
CA PRO A 23 31.45 0.77 -32.67
C PRO A 23 31.47 0.47 -31.16
N CYS A 24 31.39 -0.79 -30.76
CA CYS A 24 31.47 -1.16 -29.34
C CYS A 24 32.78 -0.73 -28.67
N ASP A 25 33.90 -0.75 -29.41
CA ASP A 25 35.21 -0.35 -28.90
C ASP A 25 35.36 1.17 -28.70
N GLU A 26 34.46 1.95 -29.33
CA GLU A 26 34.43 3.42 -29.23
C GLU A 26 33.40 3.92 -28.18
N GLU A 27 32.80 3.00 -27.41
CA GLU A 27 31.76 3.33 -26.44
C GLU A 27 32.24 4.25 -25.32
N GLU A 28 33.51 4.14 -24.90
CA GLU A 28 34.12 5.03 -23.89
C GLU A 28 34.42 6.43 -24.45
N HIS A 29 34.52 6.56 -25.77
CA HIS A 29 34.80 7.82 -26.48
C HIS A 29 33.59 8.25 -27.33
N TYR A 30 32.38 7.88 -26.91
CA TYR A 30 31.15 8.03 -27.69
C TYR A 30 30.98 9.44 -28.27
N ASP A 31 31.11 10.46 -27.41
CA ASP A 31 30.86 11.85 -27.80
C ASP A 31 31.87 12.33 -28.85
N ASP A 32 33.16 12.03 -28.66
CA ASP A 32 34.22 12.40 -29.60
C ASP A 32 34.04 11.69 -30.96
N TYR A 33 33.68 10.41 -30.93
CA TYR A 33 33.41 9.64 -32.14
C TYR A 33 32.23 10.21 -32.93
N VAL A 34 31.12 10.50 -32.25
CA VAL A 34 29.91 11.10 -32.85
C VAL A 34 30.22 12.49 -33.43
N MET A 35 30.96 13.33 -32.70
CA MET A 35 31.36 14.66 -33.19
C MET A 35 32.25 14.54 -34.43
N GLY A 36 33.15 13.56 -34.47
CA GLY A 36 33.95 13.24 -35.65
C GLY A 36 33.09 12.89 -36.87
N LEU A 37 32.06 12.05 -36.69
CA LEU A 37 31.15 11.67 -37.77
C LEU A 37 30.31 12.85 -38.29
N TYR A 38 29.89 13.78 -37.43
CA TYR A 38 29.22 15.01 -37.86
C TYR A 38 30.18 15.94 -38.60
N ALA A 39 31.40 16.13 -38.10
CA ALA A 39 32.41 16.98 -38.73
C ALA A 39 32.81 16.47 -40.13
N GLN A 40 32.80 15.15 -40.33
CA GLN A 40 33.07 14.51 -41.62
C GLN A 40 31.86 14.50 -42.58
N GLY A 41 30.69 14.95 -42.12
CA GLY A 41 29.46 14.92 -42.91
C GLY A 41 28.86 13.52 -43.13
N VAL A 42 29.27 12.52 -42.33
CA VAL A 42 28.73 11.15 -42.39
C VAL A 42 27.33 11.09 -41.79
N LEU A 43 27.06 11.91 -40.76
CA LEU A 43 25.75 12.00 -40.10
C LEU A 43 25.04 13.31 -40.43
N THR A 44 23.72 13.23 -40.61
CA THR A 44 22.85 14.41 -40.79
C THR A 44 22.05 14.66 -39.50
N PRO A 45 22.25 15.79 -38.78
CA PRO A 45 21.72 15.99 -37.41
C PRO A 45 20.21 15.74 -37.24
N ASN A 46 19.40 16.03 -38.25
CA ASN A 46 17.95 15.90 -38.17
C ASN A 46 17.42 14.46 -38.39
N GLU A 47 18.26 13.52 -38.82
CA GLU A 47 17.86 12.13 -39.10
C GLU A 47 18.01 11.20 -37.90
N TRP A 48 18.78 11.63 -36.89
CA TRP A 48 19.19 10.81 -35.77
C TRP A 48 18.61 11.30 -34.44
N LEU A 49 18.30 10.35 -33.57
CA LEU A 49 18.06 10.57 -32.16
C LEU A 49 19.31 10.12 -31.41
N ASP A 50 19.95 11.06 -30.74
CA ASP A 50 21.09 10.82 -29.89
C ASP A 50 20.68 11.00 -28.42
N LEU A 51 20.92 9.96 -27.61
CA LEU A 51 20.70 9.97 -26.16
C LEU A 51 22.01 9.71 -25.39
N GLY A 52 23.16 9.77 -26.09
CA GLY A 52 24.49 9.57 -25.51
C GLY A 52 24.96 8.11 -25.47
N GLY A 53 26.21 7.91 -25.03
CA GLY A 53 26.77 6.59 -24.78
C GLY A 53 26.09 5.84 -23.62
N LEU A 54 26.35 4.55 -23.53
CA LEU A 54 25.92 3.68 -22.45
C LEU A 54 27.12 3.36 -21.54
N SER A 55 27.27 4.11 -20.46
CA SER A 55 28.25 3.81 -19.41
C SER A 55 27.88 2.54 -18.63
N SER A 56 28.80 2.04 -17.80
CA SER A 56 28.44 1.04 -16.79
C SER A 56 27.39 1.61 -15.83
N LEU A 57 26.53 0.73 -15.30
CA LEU A 57 25.59 1.11 -14.24
C LEU A 57 26.39 1.48 -13.01
N SER A 58 26.20 2.70 -12.50
CA SER A 58 26.73 3.06 -11.19
C SER A 58 26.06 2.19 -10.14
N ALA A 59 26.80 1.83 -9.11
CA ALA A 59 26.25 0.98 -8.07
C ALA A 59 25.01 1.64 -7.41
N GLU A 60 24.93 2.98 -7.34
CA GLU A 60 23.79 3.74 -6.78
C GLU A 60 22.49 3.58 -7.61
N GLU A 61 22.61 3.39 -8.92
CA GLU A 61 21.46 3.20 -9.81
C GLU A 61 20.72 1.90 -9.55
N TYR A 62 21.39 0.86 -9.04
CA TYR A 62 20.76 -0.43 -8.72
C TYR A 62 19.68 -0.29 -7.65
N PHE A 63 19.89 0.55 -6.64
CA PHE A 63 18.92 0.74 -5.57
C PHE A 63 17.63 1.36 -6.11
N GLY A 64 17.74 2.51 -6.80
CA GLY A 64 16.58 3.17 -7.41
C GLY A 64 15.87 2.28 -8.44
N ALA A 65 16.63 1.54 -9.24
CA ALA A 65 16.08 0.59 -10.21
C ALA A 65 15.32 -0.57 -9.53
N SER A 66 15.83 -1.11 -8.42
CA SER A 66 15.19 -2.20 -7.67
C SER A 66 13.83 -1.79 -7.10
N LEU A 67 13.80 -0.62 -6.47
CA LEU A 67 12.61 0.03 -5.95
C LEU A 67 11.57 0.27 -7.06
N TRP A 68 12.03 0.76 -8.21
CA TRP A 68 11.17 0.95 -9.38
C TRP A 68 10.56 -0.36 -9.91
N GLN A 69 11.35 -1.44 -9.99
CA GLN A 69 10.79 -2.73 -10.42
C GLN A 69 9.81 -3.30 -9.41
N LEU A 70 10.07 -3.17 -8.11
CA LEU A 70 9.11 -3.53 -7.06
C LEU A 70 7.80 -2.75 -7.22
N TYR A 71 7.87 -1.44 -7.47
CA TYR A 71 6.66 -0.65 -7.73
C TYR A 71 5.91 -1.16 -8.96
N LYS A 72 6.61 -1.42 -10.08
CA LYS A 72 6.00 -1.95 -11.30
C LYS A 72 5.42 -3.34 -11.12
N SER A 73 5.86 -4.09 -10.12
CA SER A 73 5.33 -5.43 -9.84
C SER A 73 3.88 -5.44 -9.35
N ILE A 74 3.42 -4.33 -8.76
CA ILE A 74 2.03 -4.18 -8.28
C ILE A 74 1.05 -4.36 -9.45
N ASP A 75 1.42 -3.89 -10.64
CA ASP A 75 0.58 -3.99 -11.85
C ASP A 75 1.02 -5.10 -12.80
N SER A 76 2.33 -5.39 -12.89
CA SER A 76 2.89 -6.34 -13.86
C SER A 76 3.94 -7.25 -13.22
N PRO A 77 3.52 -8.22 -12.39
CA PRO A 77 4.45 -8.97 -11.54
C PRO A 77 5.42 -9.86 -12.33
N TYR A 78 4.96 -10.54 -13.39
CA TYR A 78 5.83 -11.43 -14.19
C TYR A 78 6.97 -10.68 -14.89
N LYS A 79 6.67 -9.51 -15.47
CA LYS A 79 7.67 -8.65 -16.12
C LYS A 79 8.62 -8.05 -15.09
N ALA A 80 8.11 -7.67 -13.93
CA ALA A 80 8.92 -7.13 -12.85
C ALA A 80 9.93 -8.16 -12.35
N VAL A 81 9.52 -9.41 -12.09
CA VAL A 81 10.44 -10.49 -11.66
C VAL A 81 11.61 -10.67 -12.62
N LEU A 82 11.34 -10.78 -13.93
CA LEU A 82 12.38 -10.90 -14.96
C LEU A 82 13.41 -9.76 -14.88
N LYS A 83 12.92 -8.52 -14.75
CA LYS A 83 13.78 -7.34 -14.71
C LYS A 83 14.52 -7.19 -13.38
N THR A 84 13.89 -7.54 -12.28
CA THR A 84 14.52 -7.51 -10.95
C THR A 84 15.66 -8.52 -10.89
N LEU A 85 15.45 -9.74 -11.41
CA LEU A 85 16.50 -10.75 -11.48
C LEU A 85 17.62 -10.36 -12.46
N LEU A 86 17.30 -9.63 -13.54
CA LEU A 86 18.34 -9.07 -14.41
C LEU A 86 19.23 -8.07 -13.66
N LEU A 87 18.65 -7.18 -12.84
CA LEU A 87 19.43 -6.27 -11.99
C LEU A 87 20.30 -7.03 -10.99
N GLU A 88 19.78 -8.11 -10.42
CA GLU A 88 20.54 -8.97 -9.51
C GLU A 88 21.72 -9.64 -10.23
N ALA A 89 21.51 -10.19 -11.44
CA ALA A 89 22.57 -10.74 -12.27
C ALA A 89 23.65 -9.71 -12.61
N TYR A 90 23.26 -8.49 -12.99
CA TYR A 90 24.22 -7.41 -13.21
C TYR A 90 24.99 -7.03 -11.93
N SER A 91 24.33 -7.01 -10.77
CA SER A 91 25.00 -6.72 -9.49
C SER A 91 26.00 -7.81 -9.09
N TRP A 92 25.79 -9.05 -9.54
CA TRP A 92 26.70 -10.17 -9.32
C TRP A 92 27.99 -10.08 -10.15
N GLU A 93 27.92 -9.48 -11.34
CA GLU A 93 29.07 -9.24 -12.23
C GLU A 93 29.83 -7.93 -11.93
N TYR A 94 29.31 -7.10 -11.01
CA TYR A 94 29.90 -5.80 -10.68
C TYR A 94 31.34 -5.91 -10.15
N PRO A 95 32.28 -5.01 -10.52
CA PRO A 95 32.09 -3.78 -11.31
C PRO A 95 32.15 -3.97 -12.83
N ASN A 96 32.44 -5.18 -13.30
CA ASN A 96 32.67 -5.47 -14.71
C ASN A 96 31.40 -5.96 -15.41
N ASN A 97 30.24 -5.51 -14.96
CA ASN A 97 28.96 -5.95 -15.50
C ASN A 97 28.81 -5.49 -16.95
N ARG A 98 28.40 -6.42 -17.83
CA ARG A 98 28.12 -6.10 -19.23
C ARG A 98 26.61 -6.01 -19.46
N LEU A 99 26.14 -4.81 -19.76
CA LEU A 99 24.72 -4.54 -20.01
C LEU A 99 24.23 -5.21 -21.29
N LEU A 100 22.97 -5.66 -21.32
CA LEU A 100 22.42 -6.44 -22.42
C LEU A 100 22.36 -5.63 -23.73
N ALA A 101 22.15 -4.31 -23.65
CA ALA A 101 22.20 -3.47 -24.85
C ALA A 101 23.57 -3.58 -25.54
N LYS A 102 24.69 -3.59 -24.79
CA LYS A 102 26.04 -3.75 -25.36
C LYS A 102 26.22 -5.12 -26.02
N ASP A 103 25.63 -6.17 -25.47
CA ASP A 103 25.65 -7.50 -26.10
C ASP A 103 24.88 -7.51 -27.43
N ILE A 104 23.69 -6.91 -27.45
CA ILE A 104 22.88 -6.79 -28.67
C ILE A 104 23.63 -6.02 -29.75
N LYS A 105 24.22 -4.87 -29.37
CA LYS A 105 25.01 -4.04 -30.28
C LYS A 105 26.20 -4.79 -30.85
N GLN A 106 26.94 -5.53 -30.02
CA GLN A 106 28.05 -6.36 -30.46
C GLN A 106 27.60 -7.41 -31.48
N ARG A 107 26.57 -8.20 -31.15
CA ARG A 107 26.03 -9.22 -32.06
C ARG A 107 25.55 -8.62 -33.39
N LEU A 108 24.95 -7.42 -33.36
CA LEU A 108 24.55 -6.70 -34.57
C LEU A 108 25.74 -6.27 -35.42
N HIS A 109 26.82 -5.78 -34.79
CA HIS A 109 28.05 -5.34 -35.48
C HIS A 109 28.83 -6.52 -36.06
N ASP A 110 28.81 -7.65 -35.36
CA ASP A 110 29.41 -8.91 -35.82
C ASP A 110 28.60 -9.59 -36.95
N GLY A 111 27.42 -9.05 -37.28
CA GLY A 111 26.55 -9.59 -38.31
C GLY A 111 25.89 -10.92 -37.91
N GLU A 112 25.76 -11.19 -36.61
CA GLU A 112 25.12 -12.41 -36.11
C GLU A 112 23.61 -12.38 -36.39
N ILE A 113 23.18 -13.13 -37.40
CA ILE A 113 21.76 -13.33 -37.71
C ILE A 113 21.26 -14.56 -36.94
N VAL A 114 21.01 -14.40 -35.65
CA VAL A 114 20.39 -15.43 -34.82
C VAL A 114 18.87 -15.19 -34.78
N SER A 115 18.08 -16.12 -35.35
CA SER A 115 16.62 -16.03 -35.55
C SER A 115 15.86 -15.28 -34.44
N PHE A 116 16.09 -15.64 -33.18
CA PHE A 116 15.50 -15.00 -31.99
C PHE A 116 16.56 -14.58 -30.95
N GLY A 117 17.85 -14.72 -31.26
CA GLY A 117 18.95 -14.45 -30.32
C GLY A 117 19.16 -12.97 -30.02
N LEU A 118 18.48 -12.08 -30.73
CA LEU A 118 18.45 -10.64 -30.49
C LEU A 118 17.13 -10.17 -29.84
N ASP A 119 16.19 -11.07 -29.54
CA ASP A 119 14.98 -10.69 -28.79
C ASP A 119 15.38 -10.28 -27.36
N PRO A 120 15.04 -9.06 -26.90
CA PRO A 120 15.52 -8.54 -25.62
C PRO A 120 15.05 -9.35 -24.41
N TYR A 121 13.90 -10.02 -24.51
CA TYR A 121 13.41 -10.87 -23.43
C TYR A 121 14.07 -12.24 -23.43
N CYS A 122 14.39 -12.81 -24.60
CA CYS A 122 15.15 -14.04 -24.71
C CYS A 122 16.56 -13.86 -24.12
N MET A 123 17.25 -12.77 -24.48
CA MET A 123 18.57 -12.46 -23.92
C MET A 123 18.52 -12.18 -22.41
N MET A 124 17.46 -11.53 -21.93
CA MET A 124 17.22 -11.35 -20.50
C MET A 124 17.02 -12.68 -19.78
N LEU A 125 16.21 -13.58 -20.34
CA LEU A 125 15.98 -14.90 -19.77
C LEU A 125 17.27 -15.73 -19.76
N GLU A 126 18.07 -15.68 -20.83
CA GLU A 126 19.36 -16.35 -20.93
C GLU A 126 20.31 -15.85 -19.84
N ARG A 127 20.51 -14.52 -19.73
CA ARG A 127 21.38 -13.93 -18.70
C ARG A 127 20.97 -14.30 -17.28
N VAL A 128 19.67 -14.20 -16.99
CA VAL A 128 19.14 -14.58 -15.68
C VAL A 128 19.27 -16.08 -15.44
N THR A 129 19.10 -16.92 -16.47
CA THR A 129 19.29 -18.37 -16.36
C THR A 129 20.73 -18.70 -15.98
N THR A 130 21.72 -18.12 -16.68
CA THR A 130 23.14 -18.32 -16.35
C THR A 130 23.44 -17.90 -14.91
N TYR A 131 22.94 -16.75 -14.49
CA TYR A 131 23.11 -16.27 -13.11
C TYR A 131 22.52 -17.23 -12.07
N LEU A 132 21.26 -17.62 -12.23
CA LEU A 132 20.57 -18.49 -11.26
C LEU A 132 21.17 -19.89 -11.21
N GLN A 133 21.64 -20.43 -12.33
CA GLN A 133 22.38 -21.69 -12.38
C GLN A 133 23.73 -21.58 -11.64
N ALA A 134 24.46 -20.48 -11.84
CA ALA A 134 25.75 -20.26 -11.18
C ALA A 134 25.65 -20.16 -9.65
N ILE A 135 24.49 -19.71 -9.12
CA ILE A 135 24.21 -19.66 -7.68
C ILE A 135 23.36 -20.82 -7.18
N GLU A 136 23.09 -21.83 -8.04
CA GLU A 136 22.31 -23.03 -7.72
C GLU A 136 20.87 -22.76 -7.21
N ASP A 137 20.23 -21.69 -7.71
CA ASP A 137 18.88 -21.29 -7.30
C ASP A 137 17.81 -21.81 -8.28
N GLU A 138 17.57 -23.12 -8.21
CA GLU A 138 16.59 -23.81 -9.06
C GLU A 138 15.15 -23.33 -8.86
N THR A 139 14.82 -22.86 -7.65
CA THR A 139 13.47 -22.40 -7.33
C THR A 139 13.13 -21.10 -8.07
N ARG A 140 14.02 -20.09 -8.01
CA ARG A 140 13.83 -18.86 -8.78
C ARG A 140 14.03 -19.09 -10.28
N LEU A 141 14.83 -20.09 -10.68
CA LEU A 141 15.00 -20.46 -12.08
C LEU A 141 13.70 -21.01 -12.69
N ASP A 142 12.99 -21.90 -11.98
CA ASP A 142 11.68 -22.37 -12.42
C ASP A 142 10.66 -21.21 -12.50
N LEU A 143 10.65 -20.33 -11.50
CA LEU A 143 9.76 -19.17 -11.47
C LEU A 143 10.01 -18.23 -12.65
N VAL A 144 11.26 -17.89 -12.97
CA VAL A 144 11.55 -16.93 -14.05
C VAL A 144 11.16 -17.48 -15.42
N ARG A 145 11.32 -18.79 -15.64
CA ARG A 145 10.85 -19.49 -16.86
C ARG A 145 9.33 -19.43 -16.98
N ARG A 146 8.59 -19.65 -15.88
CA ARG A 146 7.13 -19.47 -15.82
C ARG A 146 6.71 -18.03 -16.07
N CYS A 147 7.40 -17.06 -15.48
CA CYS A 147 7.17 -15.63 -15.71
C CYS A 147 7.35 -15.26 -17.19
N PHE A 148 8.42 -15.75 -17.82
CA PHE A 148 8.68 -15.54 -19.24
C PHE A 148 7.55 -16.15 -20.09
N TYR A 149 7.21 -17.42 -19.87
CA TYR A 149 6.14 -18.11 -20.60
C TYR A 149 4.80 -17.34 -20.52
N LEU A 150 4.40 -16.96 -19.30
CA LEU A 150 3.16 -16.20 -19.07
C LEU A 150 3.20 -14.79 -19.66
N LYS A 151 4.38 -14.14 -19.69
CA LYS A 151 4.57 -12.83 -20.33
C LYS A 151 4.47 -12.91 -21.84
N VAL A 152 4.95 -13.99 -22.47
CA VAL A 152 4.91 -14.16 -23.93
C VAL A 152 3.49 -14.38 -24.44
N CYS A 153 2.57 -14.89 -23.60
CA CYS A 153 1.16 -15.11 -23.92
C CYS A 153 0.93 -16.07 -25.10
N GLU A 154 1.87 -16.97 -25.38
CA GLU A 154 1.76 -18.00 -26.41
C GLU A 154 1.36 -19.34 -25.77
N LYS A 155 0.11 -19.78 -26.03
CA LYS A 155 -0.47 -20.96 -25.37
C LYS A 155 -0.16 -22.25 -26.13
N LEU A 156 0.83 -23.01 -25.66
CA LEU A 156 1.28 -24.25 -26.31
C LEU A 156 0.32 -25.43 -26.17
N SER A 157 -0.47 -25.49 -25.10
CA SER A 157 -1.47 -26.57 -24.89
C SER A 157 -2.67 -26.49 -25.84
N ARG A 158 -2.81 -25.39 -26.58
CA ARG A 158 -3.91 -25.19 -27.54
C ARG A 158 -3.38 -25.33 -28.96
N GLU A 159 -4.10 -26.07 -29.80
CA GLU A 159 -3.82 -26.15 -31.23
C GLU A 159 -4.06 -24.80 -31.91
N ARG A 160 -3.26 -24.49 -32.93
CA ARG A 160 -3.44 -23.33 -33.80
C ARG A 160 -3.44 -23.75 -35.26
N ALA A 161 -4.22 -23.05 -36.08
CA ALA A 161 -4.29 -23.27 -37.52
C ALA A 161 -2.97 -22.95 -38.26
N CYS A 162 -2.11 -22.10 -37.70
CA CYS A 162 -0.77 -21.80 -38.23
C CYS A 162 0.22 -21.64 -37.07
N VAL A 163 1.41 -22.23 -37.22
CA VAL A 163 2.54 -22.04 -36.30
C VAL A 163 3.28 -20.77 -36.72
N GLY A 164 3.39 -19.79 -35.81
CA GLY A 164 4.22 -18.61 -36.02
C GLY A 164 5.58 -18.78 -35.32
N TRP A 165 6.59 -18.03 -35.76
CA TRP A 165 7.96 -18.10 -35.23
C TRP A 165 8.02 -18.07 -33.69
N ARG A 166 7.19 -17.25 -33.04
CA ARG A 166 7.13 -17.15 -31.56
C ARG A 166 6.81 -18.49 -30.91
N ARG A 167 5.88 -19.26 -31.50
CA ARG A 167 5.48 -20.58 -30.98
C ARG A 167 6.64 -21.55 -31.08
N GLU A 168 7.38 -21.55 -32.18
CA GLU A 168 8.56 -22.41 -32.37
C GLU A 168 9.62 -22.14 -31.30
N VAL A 169 9.93 -20.86 -31.05
CA VAL A 169 10.89 -20.45 -30.00
C VAL A 169 10.43 -20.92 -28.62
N VAL A 170 9.18 -20.65 -28.25
CA VAL A 170 8.65 -21.07 -26.94
C VAL A 170 8.61 -22.59 -26.82
N SER A 171 8.27 -23.32 -27.89
CA SER A 171 8.31 -24.79 -27.92
C SER A 171 9.73 -25.33 -27.70
N GLN A 172 10.75 -24.75 -28.34
CA GLN A 172 12.14 -25.14 -28.10
C GLN A 172 12.57 -24.90 -26.65
N LEU A 173 12.23 -23.74 -26.09
CA LEU A 173 12.53 -23.40 -24.71
C LEU A 173 11.85 -24.35 -23.71
N VAL A 174 10.55 -24.60 -23.89
CA VAL A 174 9.76 -25.50 -23.03
C VAL A 174 10.29 -26.93 -23.07
N ASN A 175 10.69 -27.40 -24.26
CA ASN A 175 11.34 -28.71 -24.41
C ASN A 175 12.67 -28.76 -23.67
N ALA A 176 13.50 -27.71 -23.77
CA ALA A 176 14.77 -27.62 -23.06
C ALA A 176 14.60 -27.57 -21.52
N TRP A 177 13.50 -27.01 -21.03
CA TRP A 177 13.18 -26.98 -19.60
C TRP A 177 12.59 -28.31 -19.07
N GLY A 178 12.25 -29.25 -19.95
CA GLY A 178 11.65 -30.54 -19.57
C GLY A 178 10.24 -30.41 -18.97
N TRP A 179 9.47 -29.41 -19.38
CA TRP A 179 8.10 -29.26 -18.89
C TRP A 179 7.14 -30.26 -19.52
N ASP A 180 6.23 -30.79 -18.70
CA ASP A 180 5.19 -31.69 -19.15
C ASP A 180 3.93 -30.96 -19.66
N GLU A 181 3.07 -31.70 -20.34
CA GLU A 181 1.81 -31.17 -20.88
C GLU A 181 0.87 -30.67 -19.76
N LYS A 182 0.88 -31.35 -18.60
CA LYS A 182 0.05 -30.97 -17.45
C LYS A 182 0.39 -29.57 -16.95
N ARG A 183 1.68 -29.23 -16.84
CA ARG A 183 2.15 -27.89 -16.48
C ARG A 183 1.73 -26.85 -17.52
N LEU A 184 1.88 -27.16 -18.82
CA LEU A 184 1.46 -26.25 -19.90
C LEU A 184 -0.04 -25.98 -19.86
N MET A 185 -0.87 -27.02 -19.70
CA MET A 185 -2.32 -26.89 -19.53
C MET A 185 -2.66 -25.99 -18.34
N MET A 186 -1.98 -26.16 -17.21
CA MET A 186 -2.19 -25.34 -16.02
C MET A 186 -1.84 -23.87 -16.26
N LEU A 187 -0.68 -23.56 -16.85
CA LEU A 187 -0.24 -22.20 -17.16
C LEU A 187 -1.13 -21.53 -18.22
N ASP A 188 -1.53 -22.25 -19.27
CA ASP A 188 -2.39 -21.73 -20.33
C ASP A 188 -3.84 -21.49 -19.88
N ASN A 189 -4.23 -22.16 -18.79
CA ASN A 189 -5.50 -21.97 -18.10
C ASN A 189 -5.47 -20.82 -17.08
N ARG A 190 -4.43 -19.97 -17.08
CA ARG A 190 -4.31 -18.77 -16.21
C ARG A 190 -5.58 -17.92 -16.13
N ALA A 191 -6.29 -17.76 -17.25
CA ALA A 191 -7.52 -16.96 -17.30
C ALA A 191 -8.64 -17.50 -16.39
N ASN A 192 -8.57 -18.78 -16.00
CA ASN A 192 -9.52 -19.46 -15.14
C ASN A 192 -8.92 -19.82 -13.78
N TRP A 193 -7.72 -19.34 -13.45
CA TRP A 193 -7.13 -19.56 -12.12
C TRP A 193 -8.01 -18.94 -11.05
N LYS A 194 -8.25 -19.70 -10.00
CA LYS A 194 -9.05 -19.32 -8.83
C LYS A 194 -8.13 -18.99 -7.67
N ILE A 195 -8.72 -18.69 -6.51
CA ILE A 195 -7.98 -18.09 -5.38
C ILE A 195 -6.76 -18.92 -4.96
N ASP A 196 -6.85 -20.25 -5.03
CA ASP A 196 -5.77 -21.14 -4.61
C ASP A 196 -4.56 -21.08 -5.53
N GLU A 197 -4.76 -21.12 -6.86
CA GLU A 197 -3.67 -20.96 -7.82
C GLU A 197 -3.10 -19.55 -7.79
N VAL A 198 -3.96 -18.53 -7.70
CA VAL A 198 -3.53 -17.13 -7.65
C VAL A 198 -2.72 -16.83 -6.40
N ARG A 199 -3.14 -17.32 -5.23
CA ARG A 199 -2.41 -17.14 -3.97
C ARG A 199 -1.03 -17.80 -4.01
N LYS A 200 -0.91 -19.02 -4.56
CA LYS A 200 0.39 -19.68 -4.74
C LYS A 200 1.31 -18.85 -5.65
N ALA A 201 0.80 -18.46 -6.82
CA ALA A 201 1.57 -17.64 -7.76
C ALA A 201 1.96 -16.29 -7.14
N HIS A 202 1.03 -15.61 -6.46
CA HIS A 202 1.28 -14.33 -5.79
C HIS A 202 2.40 -14.43 -4.77
N ASN A 203 2.36 -15.45 -3.90
CA ASN A 203 3.38 -15.65 -2.88
C ASN A 203 4.75 -15.93 -3.50
N GLU A 204 4.84 -16.82 -4.49
CA GLU A 204 6.10 -17.12 -5.18
C GLU A 204 6.70 -15.88 -5.86
N LEU A 205 5.86 -15.07 -6.52
CA LEU A 205 6.27 -13.82 -7.15
C LEU A 205 6.78 -12.83 -6.09
N LEU A 206 6.02 -12.63 -5.01
CA LEU A 206 6.38 -11.72 -3.94
C LEU A 206 7.69 -12.14 -3.27
N ASP A 207 7.83 -13.41 -2.92
CA ASP A 207 9.02 -13.96 -2.26
C ASP A 207 10.28 -13.74 -3.12
N ALA A 208 10.21 -14.03 -4.42
CA ALA A 208 11.33 -13.81 -5.33
C ALA A 208 11.72 -12.33 -5.42
N MET A 209 10.74 -11.42 -5.52
CA MET A 209 11.02 -9.99 -5.60
C MET A 209 11.62 -9.45 -4.29
N MET A 210 11.10 -9.89 -3.15
CA MET A 210 11.58 -9.50 -1.83
C MET A 210 12.98 -10.05 -1.56
N GLN A 211 13.28 -11.27 -2.02
CA GLN A 211 14.62 -11.85 -1.96
C GLN A 211 15.61 -11.07 -2.83
N SER A 212 15.27 -10.77 -4.09
CA SER A 212 16.12 -9.98 -4.98
C SER A 212 16.34 -8.56 -4.44
N TYR A 213 15.32 -7.92 -3.88
CA TYR A 213 15.46 -6.62 -3.24
C TYR A 213 16.44 -6.66 -2.06
N ARG A 214 16.37 -7.68 -1.20
CA ARG A 214 17.36 -7.86 -0.11
C ARG A 214 18.77 -8.02 -0.66
N ASN A 215 18.94 -8.81 -1.72
CA ASN A 215 20.25 -9.02 -2.33
C ASN A 215 20.82 -7.71 -2.89
N LEU A 216 19.98 -6.91 -3.55
CA LEU A 216 20.36 -5.59 -4.07
C LEU A 216 20.66 -4.57 -2.95
N ILE A 217 19.94 -4.61 -1.83
CA ILE A 217 20.29 -3.82 -0.63
C ILE A 217 21.64 -4.25 -0.07
N ARG A 218 21.90 -5.56 0.06
CA ARG A 218 23.20 -6.06 0.56
C ARG A 218 24.34 -5.65 -0.36
N PHE A 219 24.14 -5.75 -1.67
CA PHE A 219 25.08 -5.27 -2.68
C PHE A 219 25.37 -3.77 -2.49
N ALA A 220 24.32 -2.95 -2.32
CA ALA A 220 24.47 -1.52 -2.11
C ALA A 220 25.28 -1.19 -0.85
N ARG A 221 25.07 -1.95 0.24
CA ARG A 221 25.84 -1.77 1.48
C ARG A 221 27.32 -2.11 1.30
N ARG A 222 27.64 -3.24 0.65
CA ARG A 222 29.03 -3.68 0.42
C ARG A 222 29.86 -2.68 -0.37
N ASN A 223 29.21 -1.91 -1.24
CA ASN A 223 29.87 -0.91 -2.08
C ASN A 223 29.77 0.53 -1.53
N ASN A 224 29.39 0.70 -0.25
CA ASN A 224 29.30 2.01 0.44
C ASN A 224 28.48 3.07 -0.30
N LEU A 225 27.40 2.66 -0.95
CA LEU A 225 26.65 3.54 -1.83
C LEU A 225 25.89 4.62 -1.09
N SER A 226 25.94 5.82 -1.63
CA SER A 226 25.03 6.90 -1.28
C SER A 226 23.72 6.73 -2.05
N VAL A 227 22.60 7.06 -1.44
CA VAL A 227 21.30 7.02 -2.11
C VAL A 227 21.20 8.27 -2.99
N SER A 228 21.36 8.11 -4.31
CA SER A 228 21.31 9.20 -5.30
C SER A 228 19.91 9.50 -5.87
N ALA A 229 18.88 8.78 -5.43
CA ALA A 229 17.50 9.10 -5.80
C ALA A 229 16.92 10.18 -4.87
N SER A 230 16.09 11.08 -5.41
CA SER A 230 15.47 12.15 -4.64
C SER A 230 14.69 11.54 -3.45
N PRO A 231 14.81 12.08 -2.22
CA PRO A 231 14.05 11.59 -1.07
C PRO A 231 12.53 11.54 -1.31
N GLN A 232 12.03 12.38 -2.22
CA GLN A 232 10.62 12.43 -2.61
C GLN A 232 10.17 11.25 -3.45
N ASP A 233 10.95 10.88 -4.48
CA ASP A 233 10.61 9.76 -5.36
C ASP A 233 10.68 8.44 -4.60
N ILE A 234 11.66 8.32 -3.70
CA ILE A 234 11.76 7.20 -2.77
C ILE A 234 10.53 7.19 -1.87
N GLY A 235 10.15 8.32 -1.25
CA GLY A 235 9.01 8.39 -0.34
C GLY A 235 7.66 7.99 -0.96
N VAL A 236 7.35 8.45 -2.18
CA VAL A 236 6.11 8.04 -2.87
C VAL A 236 6.11 6.56 -3.18
N LEU A 237 7.24 6.08 -3.66
CA LEU A 237 7.37 4.71 -4.10
C LEU A 237 7.34 3.74 -2.90
N THR A 238 8.00 4.07 -1.80
CA THR A 238 8.00 3.26 -0.58
C THR A 238 6.62 3.26 0.08
N ARG A 239 5.88 4.38 0.08
CA ARG A 239 4.48 4.41 0.54
C ARG A 239 3.55 3.54 -0.31
N LYS A 240 3.77 3.49 -1.63
CA LYS A 240 3.03 2.55 -2.51
C LYS A 240 3.37 1.10 -2.20
N LEU A 241 4.63 0.79 -1.96
CA LEU A 241 5.06 -0.55 -1.55
C LEU A 241 4.50 -0.93 -0.18
N TYR A 242 4.47 -0.01 0.78
CA TYR A 242 3.82 -0.18 2.07
C TYR A 242 2.33 -0.49 1.91
N ALA A 243 1.61 0.35 1.16
CA ALA A 243 0.19 0.15 0.92
C ALA A 243 -0.10 -1.21 0.26
N ALA A 244 0.74 -1.65 -0.69
CA ALA A 244 0.55 -2.90 -1.42
C ALA A 244 0.98 -4.15 -0.63
N PHE A 245 2.12 -4.12 0.06
CA PHE A 245 2.80 -5.32 0.55
C PHE A 245 2.90 -5.41 2.08
N GLU A 246 2.82 -4.30 2.82
CA GLU A 246 2.95 -4.34 4.28
C GLU A 246 1.78 -5.09 4.92
N ALA A 247 2.09 -6.10 5.73
CA ALA A 247 1.09 -6.90 6.44
C ALA A 247 0.84 -6.32 7.83
N LEU A 248 -0.33 -5.70 8.03
CA LEU A 248 -0.71 -5.09 9.31
C LEU A 248 -1.93 -5.78 9.92
N PRO A 249 -2.06 -5.86 11.26
CA PRO A 249 -3.28 -6.30 11.90
C PRO A 249 -4.49 -5.50 11.40
N GLY A 250 -5.56 -6.20 11.00
CA GLY A 250 -6.75 -5.58 10.44
C GLY A 250 -6.64 -5.08 8.99
N LYS A 251 -5.47 -5.11 8.34
CA LYS A 251 -5.38 -4.79 6.89
C LYS A 251 -5.96 -5.93 6.07
N VAL A 252 -6.68 -5.58 5.01
CA VAL A 252 -7.12 -6.52 3.98
C VAL A 252 -6.03 -6.61 2.91
N THR A 253 -5.33 -7.75 2.85
CA THR A 253 -4.32 -8.01 1.83
C THR A 253 -4.96 -8.34 0.49
N LEU A 254 -4.52 -7.66 -0.57
CA LEU A 254 -4.95 -7.91 -1.95
C LEU A 254 -4.01 -8.91 -2.61
N VAL A 255 -4.55 -10.05 -3.07
CA VAL A 255 -3.74 -11.18 -3.57
C VAL A 255 -3.72 -11.30 -5.09
N ASN A 256 -4.42 -10.43 -5.81
CA ASN A 256 -4.53 -10.51 -7.27
C ASN A 256 -4.05 -9.23 -7.98
N PRO A 257 -2.73 -8.96 -8.02
CA PRO A 257 -2.13 -7.92 -8.84
C PRO A 257 -2.16 -8.31 -10.33
N GLN A 258 -3.36 -8.39 -10.92
CA GLN A 258 -3.60 -8.76 -12.31
C GLN A 258 -3.11 -10.17 -12.71
N ILE A 259 -3.06 -11.11 -11.76
CA ILE A 259 -2.70 -12.52 -12.01
C ILE A 259 -3.83 -13.22 -12.77
N SER A 260 -5.04 -13.20 -12.25
CA SER A 260 -6.24 -13.79 -12.91
C SER A 260 -7.28 -12.71 -13.19
N PRO A 261 -8.01 -12.76 -14.31
CA PRO A 261 -9.09 -11.82 -14.59
C PRO A 261 -10.33 -12.04 -13.70
N ASP A 262 -10.56 -13.26 -13.19
CA ASP A 262 -11.77 -13.60 -12.43
C ASP A 262 -11.47 -14.54 -11.25
N LEU A 263 -11.53 -13.98 -10.03
CA LEU A 263 -11.41 -14.71 -8.77
C LEU A 263 -12.74 -15.12 -8.15
N SER A 264 -13.87 -14.92 -8.85
CA SER A 264 -15.16 -15.27 -8.29
C SER A 264 -15.22 -16.76 -7.92
N GLU A 265 -15.63 -17.04 -6.69
CA GLU A 265 -15.79 -18.40 -6.19
C GLU A 265 -17.28 -18.77 -6.23
N PRO A 266 -17.64 -19.98 -6.68
CA PRO A 266 -19.04 -20.39 -6.76
C PRO A 266 -19.68 -20.57 -5.38
N ASN A 267 -18.89 -20.97 -4.38
CA ASN A 267 -19.35 -21.20 -3.02
C ASN A 267 -18.36 -20.57 -2.04
N LEU A 268 -18.86 -19.85 -1.03
CA LEU A 268 -18.07 -19.40 0.10
C LEU A 268 -18.74 -19.84 1.40
N THR A 269 -18.01 -20.58 2.24
CA THR A 269 -18.48 -21.06 3.54
C THR A 269 -17.72 -20.40 4.66
N PHE A 270 -18.46 -19.75 5.57
CA PHE A 270 -17.96 -19.12 6.78
C PHE A 270 -18.24 -20.04 7.98
N ILE A 271 -17.19 -20.49 8.66
CA ILE A 271 -17.30 -21.38 9.81
C ILE A 271 -16.74 -20.67 11.03
N HIS A 272 -17.57 -20.53 12.06
CA HIS A 272 -17.10 -20.06 13.35
C HIS A 272 -16.75 -21.24 14.24
N VAL A 273 -15.57 -21.15 14.87
CA VAL A 273 -15.08 -22.10 15.87
C VAL A 273 -15.17 -21.43 17.25
N PRO A 274 -15.97 -21.97 18.18
CA PRO A 274 -16.07 -21.43 19.54
C PRO A 274 -14.85 -21.77 20.39
N PRO A 275 -14.66 -21.09 21.54
CA PRO A 275 -13.64 -21.45 22.53
C PRO A 275 -13.72 -22.91 22.97
N GLY A 276 -12.58 -23.50 23.33
CA GLY A 276 -12.49 -24.87 23.86
C GLY A 276 -12.51 -25.98 22.79
N ARG A 277 -12.36 -25.63 21.51
CA ARG A 277 -12.15 -26.58 20.40
C ARG A 277 -10.66 -26.71 20.05
N ALA A 278 -10.33 -27.72 19.25
CA ALA A 278 -8.95 -27.95 18.79
C ALA A 278 -8.43 -26.83 17.87
N ASN A 279 -9.31 -26.29 17.01
CA ASN A 279 -9.00 -25.16 16.16
C ASN A 279 -9.09 -23.84 16.95
N ARG A 280 -8.28 -22.85 16.55
CA ARG A 280 -8.26 -21.51 17.15
C ARG A 280 -9.65 -20.87 17.08
N THR A 281 -10.10 -20.27 18.18
CA THR A 281 -11.39 -19.56 18.23
C THR A 281 -11.47 -18.46 17.17
N GLY A 282 -12.59 -18.36 16.47
CA GLY A 282 -12.85 -17.32 15.48
C GLY A 282 -13.46 -17.89 14.20
N TRP A 283 -13.36 -17.11 13.13
CA TRP A 283 -13.96 -17.37 11.85
C TRP A 283 -12.95 -17.89 10.83
N TYR A 284 -13.43 -18.80 9.99
CA TYR A 284 -12.69 -19.44 8.91
C TYR A 284 -13.47 -19.35 7.61
N LEU A 285 -12.81 -18.96 6.52
CA LEU A 285 -13.40 -18.87 5.19
C LEU A 285 -12.91 -20.01 4.28
N TYR A 286 -13.83 -20.64 3.56
CA TYR A 286 -13.55 -21.70 2.57
C TYR A 286 -14.22 -21.40 1.23
N ASN A 287 -13.60 -21.73 0.09
CA ASN A 287 -14.19 -21.65 -1.26
C ASN A 287 -15.04 -22.88 -1.65
N ARG A 288 -15.67 -23.54 -0.68
CA ARG A 288 -16.38 -24.81 -0.90
C ARG A 288 -17.77 -24.77 -0.29
N ALA A 289 -18.63 -25.67 -0.75
CA ALA A 289 -19.91 -25.92 -0.10
C ALA A 289 -19.69 -26.59 1.27
N PRO A 290 -20.66 -26.51 2.21
CA PRO A 290 -20.51 -27.02 3.57
C PRO A 290 -20.77 -28.53 3.63
N ASP A 291 -19.98 -29.32 2.92
CA ASP A 291 -19.97 -30.79 3.03
C ASP A 291 -18.76 -31.25 3.87
N MET A 292 -18.92 -32.38 4.58
CA MET A 292 -17.94 -32.81 5.60
C MET A 292 -16.60 -33.23 4.96
N GLU A 293 -16.63 -33.86 3.79
CA GLU A 293 -15.44 -34.31 3.08
C GLU A 293 -14.62 -33.13 2.49
N SER A 294 -15.29 -32.08 2.03
CA SER A 294 -14.65 -30.90 1.42
C SER A 294 -14.01 -29.96 2.43
N ILE A 295 -14.47 -29.92 3.68
CA ILE A 295 -13.93 -28.99 4.69
C ILE A 295 -12.77 -29.62 5.48
N ILE A 296 -12.91 -30.88 5.93
CA ILE A 296 -11.93 -31.50 6.86
C ILE A 296 -10.54 -31.64 6.23
N SER A 297 -10.49 -31.93 4.93
CA SER A 297 -9.25 -32.20 4.21
C SER A 297 -8.58 -30.95 3.61
N HIS A 298 -9.16 -29.77 3.80
CA HIS A 298 -8.72 -28.54 3.12
C HIS A 298 -8.33 -27.44 4.11
N GLN A 299 -7.30 -26.68 3.72
CA GLN A 299 -6.90 -25.48 4.45
C GLN A 299 -7.91 -24.35 4.19
N PRO A 300 -8.25 -23.54 5.21
CA PRO A 300 -9.06 -22.35 5.00
C PRO A 300 -8.35 -21.37 4.06
N LEU A 301 -9.14 -20.59 3.32
CA LEU A 301 -8.62 -19.46 2.55
C LEU A 301 -8.02 -18.40 3.46
N GLU A 302 -8.75 -18.04 4.52
CA GLU A 302 -8.36 -17.02 5.47
C GLU A 302 -8.99 -17.32 6.84
N TYR A 303 -8.30 -16.91 7.90
CA TYR A 303 -8.77 -16.98 9.28
C TYR A 303 -8.77 -15.59 9.92
N ASN A 304 -9.82 -15.27 10.67
CA ASN A 304 -9.80 -14.11 11.55
C ASN A 304 -10.66 -14.26 12.80
N ARG A 305 -10.42 -13.42 13.82
CA ARG A 305 -11.21 -13.46 15.05
C ARG A 305 -12.64 -12.97 14.86
N TYR A 306 -12.87 -12.10 13.89
CA TYR A 306 -14.17 -11.48 13.60
C TYR A 306 -14.52 -11.58 12.11
N LEU A 307 -15.81 -11.66 11.81
CA LEU A 307 -16.41 -11.93 10.51
C LEU A 307 -16.18 -10.80 9.52
N ASN A 308 -16.22 -9.55 9.99
CA ASN A 308 -16.09 -8.37 9.13
C ASN A 308 -14.83 -8.40 8.27
N LYS A 309 -13.68 -8.83 8.83
CA LYS A 309 -12.45 -8.96 8.03
C LYS A 309 -12.56 -10.00 6.93
N LEU A 310 -13.22 -11.13 7.16
CA LEU A 310 -13.35 -12.18 6.14
C LEU A 310 -14.28 -11.76 5.00
N VAL A 311 -15.38 -11.09 5.32
CA VAL A 311 -16.30 -10.54 4.31
C VAL A 311 -15.60 -9.45 3.50
N ALA A 312 -14.91 -8.51 4.15
CA ALA A 312 -14.12 -7.49 3.47
C ALA A 312 -13.03 -8.12 2.58
N TRP A 313 -12.28 -9.09 3.10
CA TRP A 313 -11.24 -9.77 2.34
C TRP A 313 -11.78 -10.50 1.11
N ALA A 314 -12.91 -11.20 1.24
CA ALA A 314 -13.55 -11.88 0.12
C ALA A 314 -14.11 -10.89 -0.92
N TRP A 315 -14.64 -9.74 -0.49
CA TRP A 315 -15.14 -8.69 -1.37
C TRP A 315 -14.00 -8.04 -2.15
N PHE A 316 -13.00 -7.47 -1.46
CA PHE A 316 -11.94 -6.70 -2.11
C PHE A 316 -11.00 -7.54 -2.99
N ASN A 317 -10.92 -8.86 -2.76
CA ASN A 317 -10.22 -9.78 -3.67
C ASN A 317 -11.10 -10.30 -4.82
N GLY A 318 -12.39 -9.93 -4.88
CA GLY A 318 -13.29 -10.28 -5.96
C GLY A 318 -13.84 -11.71 -5.92
N LEU A 319 -13.79 -12.38 -4.76
CA LEU A 319 -14.35 -13.73 -4.60
C LEU A 319 -15.87 -13.69 -4.53
N LEU A 320 -16.43 -12.64 -3.91
CA LEU A 320 -17.86 -12.41 -3.76
C LEU A 320 -18.45 -11.77 -5.02
N THR A 321 -19.39 -12.47 -5.65
CA THR A 321 -20.20 -11.94 -6.77
C THR A 321 -21.67 -12.32 -6.60
N SER A 322 -22.55 -11.78 -7.44
CA SER A 322 -23.97 -12.18 -7.48
C SER A 322 -24.20 -13.67 -7.78
N ARG A 323 -23.19 -14.38 -8.31
CA ARG A 323 -23.23 -15.83 -8.59
C ARG A 323 -22.72 -16.68 -7.43
N THR A 324 -22.10 -16.07 -6.44
CA THR A 324 -21.47 -16.75 -5.30
C THR A 324 -22.54 -17.17 -4.28
N ARG A 325 -22.58 -18.45 -3.95
CA ARG A 325 -23.46 -18.99 -2.91
C ARG A 325 -22.78 -18.91 -1.54
N LEU A 326 -23.48 -18.35 -0.56
CA LEU A 326 -22.97 -18.17 0.79
C LEU A 326 -23.49 -19.24 1.73
N PHE A 327 -22.62 -19.71 2.62
CA PHE A 327 -22.96 -20.64 3.68
C PHE A 327 -22.32 -20.18 4.99
N ILE A 328 -22.98 -20.48 6.10
CA ILE A 328 -22.53 -20.13 7.44
C ILE A 328 -22.78 -21.29 8.42
N LYS A 329 -21.84 -21.57 9.31
CA LYS A 329 -21.91 -22.65 10.32
C LYS A 329 -21.23 -22.24 11.64
N GLY A 330 -21.68 -22.85 12.76
CA GLY A 330 -20.87 -22.99 13.97
C GLY A 330 -20.98 -21.93 15.07
N ASN A 331 -21.88 -20.94 15.00
CA ASN A 331 -22.00 -19.96 16.09
C ASN A 331 -23.39 -19.74 16.71
N GLY A 332 -24.49 -19.82 15.95
CA GLY A 332 -25.79 -19.31 16.44
C GLY A 332 -25.82 -17.80 16.72
N ILE A 333 -24.76 -17.07 16.35
CA ILE A 333 -24.56 -15.63 16.54
C ILE A 333 -24.98 -14.86 15.28
N VAL A 334 -24.54 -15.32 14.10
CA VAL A 334 -24.85 -14.73 12.80
C VAL A 334 -25.49 -15.80 11.92
N ASP A 335 -26.67 -15.49 11.39
CA ASP A 335 -27.35 -16.38 10.46
C ASP A 335 -27.04 -16.01 9.00
N LEU A 336 -27.53 -16.84 8.07
CA LEU A 336 -27.25 -16.65 6.65
C LEU A 336 -27.86 -15.34 6.12
N ALA A 337 -29.02 -14.93 6.64
CA ALA A 337 -29.68 -13.71 6.20
C ALA A 337 -28.86 -12.46 6.60
N LYS A 338 -28.36 -12.39 7.84
CA LYS A 338 -27.45 -11.34 8.29
C LYS A 338 -26.16 -11.31 7.48
N LEU A 339 -25.57 -12.47 7.16
CA LEU A 339 -24.37 -12.53 6.32
C LEU A 339 -24.63 -12.00 4.90
N GLN A 340 -25.75 -12.40 4.28
CA GLN A 340 -26.14 -11.93 2.95
C GLN A 340 -26.38 -10.42 2.94
N GLU A 341 -27.06 -9.91 3.97
CA GLU A 341 -27.27 -8.48 4.16
C GLU A 341 -25.95 -7.73 4.30
N MET A 342 -25.03 -8.23 5.12
CA MET A 342 -23.69 -7.64 5.27
C MET A 342 -22.90 -7.60 3.96
N VAL A 343 -22.94 -8.68 3.17
CA VAL A 343 -22.28 -8.71 1.87
C VAL A 343 -22.90 -7.66 0.93
N ALA A 344 -24.23 -7.53 0.92
CA ALA A 344 -24.92 -6.51 0.13
C ALA A 344 -24.49 -5.10 0.55
N ASP A 345 -24.52 -4.79 1.84
CA ASP A 345 -24.13 -3.50 2.42
C ASP A 345 -22.69 -3.12 2.07
N VAL A 346 -21.73 -4.04 2.28
CA VAL A 346 -20.32 -3.83 1.94
C VAL A 346 -20.14 -3.62 0.44
N SER A 347 -20.81 -4.43 -0.40
CA SER A 347 -20.68 -4.33 -1.86
C SER A 347 -21.27 -3.05 -2.44
N HIS A 348 -22.32 -2.51 -1.81
CA HIS A 348 -22.97 -1.27 -2.24
C HIS A 348 -22.17 -0.04 -1.83
N HIS A 349 -21.63 -0.03 -0.61
CA HIS A 349 -20.88 1.11 -0.08
C HIS A 349 -19.44 1.21 -0.60
N PHE A 350 -18.77 0.07 -0.78
CA PHE A 350 -17.36 0.05 -1.19
C PHE A 350 -17.19 -0.42 -2.64
N PRO A 351 -16.83 0.48 -3.58
CA PRO A 351 -16.51 0.06 -4.93
C PRO A 351 -15.31 -0.88 -4.95
N LEU A 352 -15.41 -1.98 -5.69
CA LEU A 352 -14.34 -2.99 -5.75
C LEU A 352 -13.03 -2.39 -6.29
N ARG A 353 -13.10 -1.59 -7.35
CA ARG A 353 -11.95 -0.95 -8.00
C ARG A 353 -12.05 0.56 -7.91
N LEU A 354 -10.93 1.20 -7.56
CA LEU A 354 -10.74 2.64 -7.62
C LEU A 354 -9.53 2.97 -8.50
N PRO A 355 -9.43 4.22 -9.01
CA PRO A 355 -8.19 4.71 -9.61
C PRO A 355 -7.02 4.56 -8.64
N ALA A 356 -5.81 4.39 -9.18
CA ALA A 356 -4.60 4.37 -8.36
C ALA A 356 -4.44 5.70 -7.60
N PRO A 357 -3.90 5.69 -6.36
CA PRO A 357 -3.68 6.92 -5.60
C PRO A 357 -2.82 7.91 -6.38
N THR A 358 -3.20 9.20 -6.32
CA THR A 358 -2.42 10.26 -6.96
C THR A 358 -1.10 10.46 -6.22
N PRO A 359 -0.03 10.95 -6.90
CA PRO A 359 1.22 11.31 -6.21
C PRO A 359 0.96 12.27 -5.04
N LYS A 360 0.07 13.26 -5.22
CA LYS A 360 -0.34 14.19 -4.16
C LYS A 360 -0.89 13.48 -2.91
N ALA A 361 -1.82 12.53 -3.09
CA ALA A 361 -2.37 11.75 -1.97
C ALA A 361 -1.29 10.92 -1.26
N LEU A 362 -0.30 10.44 -2.01
CA LEU A 362 0.82 9.70 -1.45
C LEU A 362 1.86 10.59 -0.78
N TYR A 363 1.92 11.90 -1.08
CA TYR A 363 2.77 12.85 -0.34
C TYR A 363 2.15 13.28 0.99
N SER A 364 0.83 13.29 1.07
CA SER A 364 0.08 13.62 2.28
C SER A 364 -0.09 12.41 3.21
N PRO A 365 -0.40 12.65 4.50
CA PRO A 365 -0.80 11.57 5.40
C PRO A 365 -2.09 10.86 4.92
N CYS A 366 -2.29 9.64 5.41
CA CYS A 366 -3.39 8.80 4.91
C CYS A 366 -4.75 9.21 5.49
N GLU A 367 -5.54 9.93 4.71
CA GLU A 367 -6.90 10.32 5.09
C GLU A 367 -7.94 9.20 4.85
N ILE A 368 -8.93 9.04 5.74
CA ILE A 368 -10.05 8.12 5.56
C ILE A 368 -11.02 8.67 4.51
N ARG A 369 -11.34 7.87 3.49
CA ARG A 369 -12.23 8.27 2.37
C ARG A 369 -13.61 7.62 2.44
N HIS A 370 -13.64 6.33 2.69
CA HIS A 370 -14.88 5.58 2.89
C HIS A 370 -14.87 4.92 4.26
N LEU A 371 -15.92 5.11 5.05
CA LEU A 371 -16.07 4.52 6.37
C LEU A 371 -17.44 3.82 6.49
N ALA A 372 -17.42 2.58 6.95
CA ALA A 372 -18.59 1.84 7.38
C ALA A 372 -18.44 1.48 8.86
N ILE A 373 -19.49 1.76 9.63
CA ILE A 373 -19.60 1.38 11.04
C ILE A 373 -20.70 0.33 11.13
N ILE A 374 -20.31 -0.89 11.46
CA ILE A 374 -21.17 -2.07 11.49
C ILE A 374 -21.48 -2.37 12.95
N VAL A 375 -22.73 -2.16 13.34
CA VAL A 375 -23.20 -2.21 14.73
C VAL A 375 -23.97 -3.50 14.96
N ASN A 376 -23.64 -4.20 16.04
CA ASN A 376 -24.36 -5.37 16.55
C ASN A 376 -24.42 -6.55 15.57
N LEU A 377 -23.38 -6.75 14.76
CA LEU A 377 -23.27 -7.89 13.86
C LEU A 377 -23.08 -9.20 14.64
N GLU A 378 -22.04 -9.28 15.47
CA GLU A 378 -21.68 -10.48 16.22
C GLU A 378 -22.14 -10.47 17.69
N TYR A 379 -22.53 -9.33 18.22
CA TYR A 379 -23.15 -9.28 19.55
C TYR A 379 -24.25 -8.22 19.57
N ASP A 380 -25.49 -8.68 19.70
CA ASP A 380 -26.69 -7.86 19.70
C ASP A 380 -27.41 -7.97 21.06
N PRO A 381 -27.25 -6.96 21.94
CA PRO A 381 -27.94 -6.93 23.23
C PRO A 381 -29.47 -6.92 23.10
N THR A 382 -30.00 -6.46 21.96
CA THR A 382 -31.46 -6.35 21.76
C THR A 382 -32.14 -7.70 21.60
N ALA A 383 -31.40 -8.77 21.27
CA ALA A 383 -31.93 -10.13 21.18
C ALA A 383 -32.54 -10.63 22.52
N ALA A 384 -32.13 -10.05 23.65
CA ALA A 384 -32.70 -10.35 24.96
C ALA A 384 -34.14 -9.85 25.14
N PHE A 385 -34.62 -8.93 24.31
CA PHE A 385 -36.01 -8.43 24.35
C PHE A 385 -37.03 -9.42 23.80
N ARG A 386 -36.57 -10.53 23.24
CA ARG A 386 -37.43 -11.61 22.75
C ARG A 386 -38.29 -12.13 23.91
N ASN A 387 -39.61 -11.97 23.77
CA ASN A 387 -40.65 -12.36 24.73
C ASN A 387 -40.82 -11.45 25.97
N GLN A 388 -40.26 -10.23 25.97
CA GLN A 388 -40.53 -9.23 27.02
C GLN A 388 -41.44 -8.13 26.47
N VAL A 389 -42.50 -7.78 27.21
CA VAL A 389 -43.27 -6.55 26.95
C VAL A 389 -42.45 -5.38 27.48
N VAL A 390 -41.59 -4.82 26.62
CA VAL A 390 -40.82 -3.63 26.97
C VAL A 390 -41.75 -2.42 26.87
N HIS A 391 -42.13 -1.85 28.02
CA HIS A 391 -42.88 -0.59 28.05
C HIS A 391 -41.94 0.56 27.64
N PHE A 392 -42.15 1.09 26.42
CA PHE A 392 -41.34 2.19 25.88
C PHE A 392 -41.82 3.54 26.43
N ASP A 393 -41.00 4.19 27.26
CA ASP A 393 -41.11 5.62 27.49
C ASP A 393 -40.34 6.36 26.40
N PHE A 394 -41.08 6.95 25.44
CA PHE A 394 -40.50 7.67 24.31
C PHE A 394 -39.55 8.82 24.71
N ARG A 395 -39.64 9.32 25.95
CA ARG A 395 -38.77 10.39 26.46
C ARG A 395 -37.44 9.88 27.05
N LYS A 396 -37.24 8.56 27.20
CA LYS A 396 -36.03 7.92 27.79
C LYS A 396 -35.31 6.97 26.81
N LEU A 397 -35.46 7.19 25.51
CA LEU A 397 -34.85 6.36 24.45
C LEU A 397 -33.40 6.76 24.16
N ASP A 398 -32.51 6.58 25.14
CA ASP A 398 -31.06 6.61 24.93
C ASP A 398 -30.56 5.20 24.62
N VAL A 399 -30.06 4.98 23.40
CA VAL A 399 -29.55 3.66 22.98
C VAL A 399 -28.22 3.30 23.63
N PHE A 400 -27.50 4.29 24.15
CA PHE A 400 -26.22 4.09 24.84
C PHE A 400 -26.42 3.81 26.34
N SER A 401 -27.55 4.23 26.92
CA SER A 401 -27.92 3.99 28.32
C SER A 401 -29.44 3.74 28.45
N PHE A 402 -29.89 2.57 28.00
CA PHE A 402 -31.30 2.24 27.80
C PHE A 402 -32.00 1.71 29.06
N GLY A 403 -33.20 2.23 29.31
CA GLY A 403 -34.09 1.75 30.39
C GLY A 403 -33.60 2.08 31.79
N GLU A 404 -34.28 1.54 32.81
CA GLU A 404 -33.93 1.76 34.22
C GLU A 404 -32.57 1.13 34.59
N GLU A 405 -32.25 0.00 33.97
CA GLU A 405 -30.96 -0.68 34.14
C GLU A 405 -29.81 0.04 33.41
N GLN A 406 -30.10 1.10 32.65
CA GLN A 406 -29.12 1.91 31.91
C GLN A 406 -28.19 1.08 31.01
N LYS A 407 -28.69 0.01 30.39
CA LYS A 407 -27.87 -0.89 29.57
C LYS A 407 -27.54 -0.29 28.21
N CYS A 408 -26.30 -0.45 27.74
CA CYS A 408 -25.96 -0.10 26.36
C CYS A 408 -26.58 -1.11 25.37
N LEU A 409 -27.30 -0.61 24.35
CA LEU A 409 -27.85 -1.46 23.28
C LEU A 409 -26.83 -1.77 22.18
N ILE A 410 -25.60 -1.26 22.29
CA ILE A 410 -24.50 -1.53 21.37
C ILE A 410 -23.60 -2.56 22.03
N GLY A 411 -23.64 -3.80 21.55
CA GLY A 411 -22.80 -4.89 22.02
C GLY A 411 -21.51 -5.03 21.22
N SER A 412 -21.56 -4.80 19.92
CA SER A 412 -20.38 -4.89 19.05
C SER A 412 -20.33 -3.78 18.02
N VAL A 413 -19.11 -3.35 17.70
CA VAL A 413 -18.83 -2.38 16.64
C VAL A 413 -17.68 -2.89 15.80
N ASP A 414 -17.94 -3.06 14.51
CA ASP A 414 -16.95 -3.36 13.50
C ASP A 414 -16.71 -2.10 12.65
N LEU A 415 -15.46 -1.73 12.44
CA LEU A 415 -15.09 -0.65 11.52
C LEU A 415 -14.54 -1.28 10.24
N LEU A 416 -15.00 -0.80 9.09
CA LEU A 416 -14.39 -1.08 7.79
C LEU A 416 -14.16 0.26 7.10
N TYR A 417 -12.92 0.56 6.71
CA TYR A 417 -12.63 1.79 6.00
C TYR A 417 -11.61 1.61 4.88
N ARG A 418 -11.68 2.51 3.90
CA ARG A 418 -10.67 2.69 2.86
C ARG A 418 -10.06 4.09 2.94
N ASN A 419 -8.74 4.18 2.93
CA ASN A 419 -8.02 5.46 2.99
C ASN A 419 -7.61 5.98 1.59
N SER A 420 -7.01 7.16 1.55
CA SER A 420 -6.52 7.85 0.35
C SER A 420 -5.36 7.13 -0.37
N TRP A 421 -4.72 6.16 0.28
CA TRP A 421 -3.74 5.26 -0.32
C TRP A 421 -4.38 3.98 -0.88
N ASN A 422 -5.72 3.91 -0.90
CA ASN A 422 -6.53 2.73 -1.22
C ASN A 422 -6.33 1.52 -0.29
N GLU A 423 -5.71 1.71 0.88
CA GLU A 423 -5.63 0.64 1.87
C GLU A 423 -6.99 0.40 2.50
N VAL A 424 -7.33 -0.87 2.68
CA VAL A 424 -8.55 -1.29 3.35
C VAL A 424 -8.21 -1.87 4.72
N ARG A 425 -8.92 -1.38 5.73
CA ARG A 425 -8.65 -1.68 7.13
C ARG A 425 -9.95 -2.07 7.84
N THR A 426 -9.85 -3.08 8.69
CA THR A 426 -10.94 -3.61 9.50
C THR A 426 -10.54 -3.63 10.97
N LEU A 427 -11.48 -3.30 11.85
CA LEU A 427 -11.32 -3.35 13.31
C LEU A 427 -12.60 -3.91 13.92
N HIS A 428 -12.48 -4.50 15.11
CA HIS A 428 -13.60 -5.09 15.83
C HIS A 428 -13.49 -4.74 17.32
N PHE A 429 -14.60 -4.29 17.89
CA PHE A 429 -14.75 -3.92 19.29
C PHE A 429 -16.00 -4.62 19.84
N ASN A 430 -15.91 -5.11 21.08
CA ASN A 430 -16.98 -5.86 21.72
C ASN A 430 -17.11 -5.44 23.19
N GLY A 431 -18.32 -5.53 23.73
CA GLY A 431 -18.65 -5.17 25.10
C GLY A 431 -19.21 -3.75 25.22
N GLU A 432 -19.47 -3.33 26.46
CA GLU A 432 -20.19 -2.08 26.76
C GLU A 432 -19.46 -0.82 26.29
N GLN A 433 -18.13 -0.87 26.21
CA GLN A 433 -17.29 0.24 25.76
C GLN A 433 -16.98 0.21 24.26
N ALA A 434 -17.51 -0.76 23.50
CA ALA A 434 -17.16 -0.97 22.09
C ALA A 434 -17.31 0.30 21.24
N MET A 435 -18.38 1.06 21.49
CA MET A 435 -18.65 2.29 20.77
C MET A 435 -17.63 3.40 21.07
N ILE A 436 -17.21 3.53 22.34
CA ILE A 436 -16.24 4.54 22.78
C ILE A 436 -14.86 4.20 22.21
N GLU A 437 -14.45 2.94 22.30
CA GLU A 437 -13.19 2.45 21.74
C GLU A 437 -13.13 2.62 20.22
N ALA A 438 -14.24 2.33 19.53
CA ALA A 438 -14.36 2.55 18.09
C ALA A 438 -14.23 4.04 17.73
N LEU A 439 -14.90 4.94 18.45
CA LEU A 439 -14.79 6.39 18.24
C LEU A 439 -13.36 6.88 18.46
N LYS A 440 -12.75 6.53 19.60
CA LYS A 440 -11.37 6.89 19.91
C LYS A 440 -10.42 6.47 18.79
N THR A 441 -10.57 5.22 18.33
CA THR A 441 -9.69 4.64 17.32
C THR A 441 -9.87 5.30 15.95
N ILE A 442 -11.10 5.56 15.51
CA ILE A 442 -11.33 6.14 14.18
C ILE A 442 -11.02 7.64 14.14
N LEU A 443 -11.33 8.37 15.21
CA LEU A 443 -11.08 9.81 15.29
C LEU A 443 -9.58 10.11 15.51
N GLY A 444 -8.86 9.22 16.20
CA GLY A 444 -7.40 9.29 16.30
C GLY A 444 -6.68 9.13 14.96
N LYS A 445 -7.35 8.50 13.97
CA LYS A 445 -6.84 8.32 12.60
C LYS A 445 -7.20 9.45 11.64
N MET A 446 -7.94 10.44 12.12
CA MET A 446 -8.24 11.66 11.37
C MET A 446 -7.36 12.77 11.95
N HIS A 447 -6.53 13.40 11.13
CA HIS A 447 -5.84 14.63 11.54
C HIS A 447 -6.77 15.83 11.36
N GLN A 448 -6.48 16.95 12.05
CA GLN A 448 -7.42 18.08 12.13
C GLN A 448 -7.70 18.74 10.78
N ASP A 449 -6.67 18.82 9.94
CA ASP A 449 -6.75 19.44 8.60
C ASP A 449 -7.11 18.42 7.49
N ALA A 450 -7.51 17.20 7.86
CA ALA A 450 -7.90 16.17 6.91
C ALA A 450 -9.19 16.55 6.19
N ALA A 451 -9.30 16.16 4.92
CA ALA A 451 -10.59 16.18 4.25
C ALA A 451 -11.59 15.26 5.01
N PRO A 452 -12.86 15.67 5.17
CA PRO A 452 -13.87 14.77 5.69
C PRO A 452 -14.02 13.55 4.79
N PRO A 453 -14.38 12.37 5.34
CA PRO A 453 -14.60 11.19 4.51
C PRO A 453 -15.66 11.46 3.45
N ASP A 454 -15.41 11.01 2.23
CA ASP A 454 -16.33 11.14 1.08
C ASP A 454 -17.67 10.43 1.38
N SER A 455 -17.65 9.37 2.19
CA SER A 455 -18.85 8.65 2.61
C SER A 455 -18.69 8.00 4.00
N VAL A 456 -19.68 8.20 4.88
CA VAL A 456 -19.77 7.56 6.20
C VAL A 456 -21.13 6.91 6.36
N GLU A 457 -21.16 5.58 6.50
CA GLU A 457 -22.40 4.81 6.61
C GLU A 457 -22.43 3.96 7.89
N VAL A 458 -23.58 3.94 8.57
CA VAL A 458 -23.83 3.08 9.73
C VAL A 458 -24.80 1.96 9.35
N PHE A 459 -24.33 0.72 9.43
CA PHE A 459 -25.13 -0.49 9.30
C PHE A 459 -25.43 -1.05 10.68
N CYS A 460 -26.68 -1.43 10.94
CA CYS A 460 -27.09 -1.99 12.23
C CYS A 460 -27.76 -3.35 12.01
N TYR A 461 -27.31 -4.39 12.70
CA TYR A 461 -27.79 -5.76 12.56
C TYR A 461 -28.57 -6.25 13.80
N SER A 462 -29.08 -5.32 14.60
CA SER A 462 -29.92 -5.63 15.75
C SER A 462 -31.27 -6.20 15.36
N GLN A 463 -31.75 -7.18 16.13
CA GLN A 463 -33.08 -7.78 15.98
C GLN A 463 -34.21 -6.79 16.29
N HIS A 464 -33.99 -5.91 17.26
CA HIS A 464 -34.97 -4.91 17.68
C HIS A 464 -34.36 -3.50 17.70
N LEU A 465 -35.20 -2.46 17.58
CA LEU A 465 -34.79 -1.05 17.63
C LEU A 465 -33.74 -0.63 16.58
N ARG A 466 -33.56 -1.42 15.52
CA ARG A 466 -32.56 -1.22 14.47
C ARG A 466 -32.51 0.20 13.92
N GLY A 467 -33.66 0.78 13.55
CA GLY A 467 -33.73 2.13 12.99
C GLY A 467 -33.31 3.22 13.98
N LEU A 468 -33.67 3.07 15.26
CA LEU A 468 -33.30 4.01 16.32
C LEU A 468 -31.79 3.93 16.61
N ILE A 469 -31.24 2.72 16.77
CA ILE A 469 -29.80 2.50 17.00
C ILE A 469 -28.98 3.09 15.85
N ARG A 470 -29.33 2.76 14.61
CA ARG A 470 -28.66 3.30 13.42
C ARG A 470 -28.64 4.83 13.42
N THR A 471 -29.80 5.46 13.61
CA THR A 471 -29.93 6.92 13.57
C THR A 471 -29.11 7.60 14.67
N ARG A 472 -29.15 7.07 15.90
CA ARG A 472 -28.41 7.64 17.03
C ARG A 472 -26.89 7.48 16.88
N VAL A 473 -26.43 6.33 16.40
CA VAL A 473 -25.01 6.11 16.13
C VAL A 473 -24.53 7.00 14.97
N GLN A 474 -25.30 7.13 13.89
CA GLN A 474 -24.97 8.02 12.77
C GLN A 474 -24.85 9.48 13.23
N GLN A 475 -25.81 9.96 14.01
CA GLN A 475 -25.77 11.32 14.56
C GLN A 475 -24.51 11.54 15.39
N MET A 476 -24.23 10.63 16.33
CA MET A 476 -23.07 10.73 17.21
C MET A 476 -21.75 10.73 16.45
N ILE A 477 -21.59 9.85 15.45
CA ILE A 477 -20.37 9.79 14.64
C ILE A 477 -20.20 11.07 13.82
N SER A 478 -21.27 11.57 13.22
CA SER A 478 -21.22 12.81 12.43
C SER A 478 -20.78 14.00 13.28
N GLU A 479 -21.37 14.15 14.47
CA GLU A 479 -20.99 15.19 15.45
C GLU A 479 -19.53 15.05 15.89
N CYS A 480 -19.05 13.83 16.16
CA CYS A 480 -17.66 13.60 16.56
C CYS A 480 -16.66 13.89 15.43
N ILE A 481 -16.98 13.52 14.18
CA ILE A 481 -16.11 13.81 13.02
C ILE A 481 -16.04 15.32 12.79
N GLU A 482 -17.17 16.03 12.87
CA GLU A 482 -17.21 17.48 12.74
C GLU A 482 -16.39 18.19 13.83
N LEU A 483 -16.49 17.73 15.08
CA LEU A 483 -15.65 18.22 16.18
C LEU A 483 -14.15 17.93 15.94
N ARG A 484 -13.81 16.76 15.38
CA ARG A 484 -12.41 16.40 15.10
C ARG A 484 -11.80 17.24 13.99
N LEU A 485 -12.55 17.48 12.90
CA LEU A 485 -12.08 18.09 11.66
C LEU A 485 -12.30 19.61 11.59
N SER A 486 -13.05 20.21 12.51
CA SER A 486 -13.27 21.66 12.49
C SER A 486 -11.93 22.40 12.59
N SER A 487 -11.78 23.49 11.84
CA SER A 487 -10.53 24.27 11.76
C SER A 487 -10.58 25.58 12.54
N THR A 488 -11.67 25.85 13.28
CA THR A 488 -11.79 27.03 14.13
C THR A 488 -10.77 26.97 15.26
N ARG A 489 -9.62 27.60 15.01
CA ARG A 489 -8.45 27.74 15.90
C ARG A 489 -8.72 28.54 17.19
N GLN A 490 -9.96 28.97 17.41
CA GLN A 490 -10.36 29.84 18.53
C GLN A 490 -11.15 29.11 19.63
N ASP A 491 -11.65 27.89 19.40
CA ASP A 491 -12.34 27.14 20.45
C ASP A 491 -11.34 26.27 21.22
N THR A 492 -10.83 26.81 22.32
CA THR A 492 -10.09 26.04 23.32
C THR A 492 -11.05 25.02 23.93
N GLY A 493 -10.79 23.73 23.69
CA GLY A 493 -11.44 22.65 24.41
C GLY A 493 -12.64 22.01 23.72
N ARG A 494 -12.39 21.35 22.59
CA ARG A 494 -13.38 20.51 21.94
C ARG A 494 -13.60 19.25 22.76
N PHE A 495 -14.79 19.17 23.33
CA PHE A 495 -15.18 18.13 24.27
C PHE A 495 -16.57 17.61 23.90
N LYS A 496 -16.75 16.30 24.00
CA LYS A 496 -18.08 15.69 23.93
C LYS A 496 -18.27 14.70 25.06
N ALA A 497 -19.28 14.97 25.90
CA ALA A 497 -19.75 14.04 26.91
C ALA A 497 -20.66 12.99 26.26
N LEU A 498 -20.46 11.74 26.65
CA LEU A 498 -21.18 10.58 26.16
C LEU A 498 -21.55 9.68 27.34
N ARG A 499 -22.83 9.36 27.47
CA ARG A 499 -23.31 8.48 28.54
C ARG A 499 -23.53 7.08 28.01
N VAL A 500 -22.73 6.12 28.45
CA VAL A 500 -22.75 4.73 27.99
C VAL A 500 -22.83 3.80 29.19
N SER A 501 -23.77 2.86 29.17
CA SER A 501 -24.05 1.95 30.30
C SER A 501 -24.27 2.69 31.63
N GLY A 502 -24.93 3.85 31.59
CA GLY A 502 -25.17 4.70 32.77
C GLY A 502 -23.95 5.50 33.25
N GLN A 503 -22.76 5.25 32.70
CA GLN A 503 -21.51 5.95 33.02
C GLN A 503 -21.27 7.10 32.05
N THR A 504 -20.73 8.23 32.53
CA THR A 504 -20.41 9.38 31.69
C THR A 504 -18.93 9.32 31.28
N TRP A 505 -18.69 9.50 29.99
CA TRP A 505 -17.37 9.51 29.37
C TRP A 505 -17.15 10.84 28.65
N GLY A 506 -15.94 11.38 28.74
CA GLY A 506 -15.50 12.55 28.02
C GLY A 506 -14.61 12.14 26.86
N LEU A 507 -14.98 12.54 25.64
CA LEU A 507 -14.08 12.54 24.49
C LEU A 507 -13.44 13.92 24.38
N PHE A 508 -12.12 13.97 24.46
CA PHE A 508 -11.33 15.18 24.36
C PHE A 508 -10.61 15.17 23.01
N PHE A 509 -10.96 16.14 22.17
CA PHE A 509 -10.35 16.30 20.86
C PHE A 509 -9.13 17.20 21.03
N GLU A 510 -8.01 16.57 21.36
CA GLU A 510 -6.73 17.22 21.56
C GLU A 510 -6.07 17.56 20.20
N ARG A 511 -4.96 18.30 20.25
CA ARG A 511 -4.25 18.78 19.05
C ARG A 511 -3.79 17.64 18.14
N LEU A 512 -3.22 16.57 18.72
CA LEU A 512 -2.60 15.47 17.99
C LEU A 512 -3.35 14.14 18.10
N ASN A 513 -4.37 14.03 18.97
CA ASN A 513 -5.08 12.77 19.21
C ASN A 513 -6.49 13.00 19.80
N VAL A 514 -7.26 11.92 19.96
CA VAL A 514 -8.48 11.89 20.76
C VAL A 514 -8.26 11.05 22.00
N SER A 515 -8.38 11.67 23.17
CA SER A 515 -8.32 10.97 24.45
C SER A 515 -9.73 10.74 25.00
N VAL A 516 -9.86 9.69 25.79
CA VAL A 516 -11.13 9.26 26.40
C VAL A 516 -10.89 9.10 27.88
N GLN A 517 -11.72 9.75 28.70
CA GLN A 517 -11.66 9.64 30.15
C GLN A 517 -13.07 9.39 30.71
N LYS A 518 -13.15 8.54 31.73
CA LYS A 518 -14.39 8.35 32.49
C LYS A 518 -14.56 9.54 33.44
N LEU A 519 -15.76 10.08 33.52
CA LEU A 519 -16.11 11.22 34.38
C LEU A 519 -16.95 10.68 35.55
N GLU A 520 -16.34 10.49 36.70
CA GLU A 520 -16.94 9.79 37.84
C GLU A 520 -17.75 10.71 38.76
N ASN A 521 -17.50 12.03 38.72
CA ASN A 521 -18.18 13.01 39.58
C ASN A 521 -18.40 14.37 38.89
N ALA A 522 -19.29 15.18 39.47
CA ALA A 522 -19.63 16.50 38.93
C ALA A 522 -18.41 17.45 38.89
N ILE A 523 -17.45 17.26 39.80
CA ILE A 523 -16.22 18.07 39.85
C ILE A 523 -15.33 17.77 38.65
N GLU A 524 -15.17 16.50 38.26
CA GLU A 524 -14.45 16.09 37.03
C GLU A 524 -15.18 16.55 35.77
N PHE A 525 -16.52 16.49 35.75
CA PHE A 525 -17.32 16.99 34.63
C PHE A 525 -17.21 18.51 34.46
N TYR A 526 -17.43 19.29 35.53
CA TYR A 526 -17.27 20.74 35.50
C TYR A 526 -15.80 21.16 35.39
N GLY A 527 -14.86 20.35 35.88
CA GLY A 527 -13.42 20.53 35.69
C GLY A 527 -13.01 20.36 34.24
N ALA A 528 -13.49 19.32 33.55
CA ALA A 528 -13.28 19.11 32.12
C ALA A 528 -13.88 20.23 31.27
N ILE A 529 -15.03 20.78 31.64
CA ILE A 529 -15.67 21.91 30.94
C ILE A 529 -15.01 23.26 31.29
N SER A 530 -14.58 23.45 32.54
CA SER A 530 -14.02 24.72 33.03
C SER A 530 -12.52 24.89 32.74
N HIS A 531 -11.72 23.81 32.79
CA HIS A 531 -10.34 23.83 32.28
C HIS A 531 -10.31 24.22 30.81
N ASN A 532 -11.23 23.68 30.00
CA ASN A 532 -11.38 24.04 28.59
C ASN A 532 -11.71 25.52 28.33
N LYS A 533 -12.37 26.21 29.28
CA LYS A 533 -12.72 27.64 29.17
C LYS A 533 -11.70 28.61 29.79
N LEU A 534 -10.88 28.17 30.75
CA LEU A 534 -10.01 29.06 31.52
C LEU A 534 -8.52 28.91 31.20
N HIS A 535 -8.06 27.77 30.66
CA HIS A 535 -6.70 27.63 30.18
C HIS A 535 -6.62 26.55 29.07
N GLY A 536 -6.04 26.87 27.92
CA GLY A 536 -5.63 25.89 26.90
C GLY A 536 -4.48 24.97 27.34
N LEU A 537 -4.53 24.46 28.56
CA LEU A 537 -3.57 23.56 29.19
C LEU A 537 -4.30 22.29 29.59
N SER A 538 -4.04 21.23 28.84
CA SER A 538 -4.34 19.83 29.19
C SER A 538 -3.83 19.52 30.60
N VAL A 539 -4.49 18.59 31.29
CA VAL A 539 -4.02 18.03 32.57
C VAL A 539 -2.53 17.65 32.43
N GLN A 540 -1.68 18.36 33.16
CA GLN A 540 -0.26 18.06 33.29
C GLN A 540 -0.12 16.73 34.03
N VAL A 541 -0.03 15.64 33.28
CA VAL A 541 0.85 14.54 33.67
C VAL A 541 2.23 15.01 33.27
N GLU A 542 3.07 15.34 34.26
CA GLU A 542 4.45 15.81 34.08
C GLU A 542 5.20 14.94 33.06
N THR A 543 5.22 15.42 31.82
CA THR A 543 6.09 14.95 30.75
C THR A 543 6.53 16.22 30.04
N ASN A 544 7.84 16.47 30.02
CA ASN A 544 8.47 17.66 29.42
C ASN A 544 7.77 18.04 28.10
N HIS A 545 6.92 19.07 28.11
CA HIS A 545 6.17 19.47 26.92
C HIS A 545 7.10 20.14 25.91
N VAL A 546 7.44 19.37 24.90
CA VAL A 546 8.11 19.80 23.69
C VAL A 546 7.17 20.74 22.90
N LYS A 547 7.62 21.97 22.60
CA LYS A 547 6.79 22.99 21.93
C LYS A 547 6.86 22.84 20.41
N LEU A 548 5.83 22.25 19.80
CA LEU A 548 5.73 22.04 18.34
C LEU A 548 5.07 23.24 17.61
N PRO A 549 5.55 23.63 16.41
CA PRO A 549 4.87 24.57 15.53
C PRO A 549 3.43 24.11 15.22
N ALA A 550 2.48 25.05 15.21
CA ALA A 550 1.06 24.75 15.02
C ALA A 550 0.73 24.10 13.67
N VAL A 551 1.60 24.26 12.68
CA VAL A 551 1.41 23.65 11.34
C VAL A 551 1.71 22.15 11.31
N VAL A 552 2.47 21.64 12.28
CA VAL A 552 2.79 20.21 12.40
C VAL A 552 1.53 19.41 12.75
N ASP A 553 0.60 20.00 13.50
CA ASP A 553 -0.64 19.33 13.94
C ASP A 553 -1.52 18.90 12.77
N GLY A 554 -1.58 19.76 11.75
CA GLY A 554 -2.34 19.54 10.54
C GLY A 554 -1.84 18.35 9.72
N PHE A 555 -0.61 17.89 9.97
CA PHE A 555 0.06 16.84 9.22
C PHE A 555 0.41 15.61 10.06
N ALA A 556 0.28 15.68 11.38
CA ALA A 556 0.54 14.56 12.29
C ALA A 556 -0.36 13.36 11.96
N SER A 557 0.20 12.16 11.93
CA SER A 557 -0.57 10.95 11.60
C SER A 557 -0.02 9.73 12.30
N GLU A 558 -0.92 9.08 13.06
CA GLU A 558 -0.62 7.88 13.82
C GLU A 558 -0.26 6.71 12.87
N GLY A 559 0.79 5.96 13.23
CA GLY A 559 1.25 4.76 12.53
C GLY A 559 2.47 4.95 11.62
N ILE A 560 2.96 6.18 11.48
CA ILE A 560 4.12 6.53 10.65
C ILE A 560 5.08 7.45 11.43
N ILE A 561 6.37 7.40 11.12
CA ILE A 561 7.37 8.32 11.68
C ILE A 561 7.47 9.55 10.78
N GLN A 562 7.40 10.74 11.34
CA GLN A 562 7.40 11.99 10.58
C GLN A 562 8.44 12.98 11.11
N PHE A 563 9.26 13.51 10.21
CA PHE A 563 10.27 14.54 10.46
C PHE A 563 9.80 15.84 9.82
N PHE A 564 9.82 16.93 10.57
CA PHE A 564 9.54 18.28 10.08
C PHE A 564 10.77 19.15 10.31
N PHE A 565 11.28 19.75 9.23
CA PHE A 565 12.42 20.65 9.26
C PHE A 565 11.95 22.10 9.20
N GLU A 566 12.45 22.95 10.07
CA GLU A 566 12.22 24.39 10.04
C GLU A 566 13.59 25.08 9.94
N ASP A 567 13.75 26.00 8.99
CA ASP A 567 14.95 26.83 8.91
C ASP A 567 15.01 27.78 10.12
N ALA A 568 16.18 27.93 10.75
CA ALA A 568 16.34 28.95 11.77
C ALA A 568 16.30 30.35 11.14
N ASP A 569 15.87 31.37 11.90
CA ASP A 569 15.78 32.75 11.40
C ASP A 569 17.10 33.24 10.79
N ASN A 570 16.98 34.15 9.81
CA ASN A 570 17.93 34.65 8.80
C ASN A 570 19.39 35.03 9.18
N ASN A 571 19.91 34.70 10.37
CA ASN A 571 21.31 34.94 10.76
C ASN A 571 22.06 33.71 11.31
N ASP A 572 21.41 32.56 11.52
CA ASP A 572 22.08 31.33 11.97
C ASP A 572 21.96 30.23 10.89
N SER A 573 23.07 29.58 10.55
CA SER A 573 23.15 28.53 9.53
C SER A 573 22.60 27.17 10.00
N GLY A 574 21.63 27.18 10.92
CA GLY A 574 21.07 26.00 11.57
C GLY A 574 19.61 25.75 11.21
N PHE A 575 19.08 24.60 11.67
CA PHE A 575 17.68 24.24 11.49
C PHE A 575 17.12 23.53 12.72
N ASN A 576 15.81 23.57 12.90
CA ASN A 576 15.10 22.79 13.90
C ASN A 576 14.54 21.51 13.28
N ILE A 577 14.47 20.44 14.07
CA ILE A 577 13.85 19.16 13.71
C ILE A 577 12.76 18.84 14.72
N TYR A 578 11.58 18.57 14.21
CA TYR A 578 10.45 18.03 14.98
C TYR A 578 10.18 16.62 14.49
N ILE A 579 10.25 15.63 15.38
CA ILE A 579 10.03 14.22 15.07
C ILE A 579 8.76 13.76 15.77
N LEU A 580 7.85 13.15 15.02
CA LEU A 580 6.71 12.41 15.55
C LEU A 580 6.94 10.92 15.34
N ASP A 581 6.82 10.14 16.42
CA ASP A 581 6.85 8.67 16.34
C ASP A 581 5.50 8.10 15.85
N GLU A 582 5.39 6.78 15.75
CA GLU A 582 4.18 6.09 15.27
C GLU A 582 2.96 6.28 16.19
N SER A 583 3.16 6.76 17.41
CA SER A 583 2.12 7.12 18.38
C SER A 583 1.91 8.63 18.49
N ASN A 584 2.47 9.42 17.57
CA ASN A 584 2.51 10.89 17.59
C ASN A 584 3.19 11.49 18.84
N ARG A 585 4.12 10.76 19.48
CA ARG A 585 4.97 11.34 20.53
C ARG A 585 6.04 12.20 19.88
N ALA A 586 6.29 13.36 20.47
CA ALA A 586 7.12 14.39 19.88
C ALA A 586 8.52 14.43 20.50
N GLU A 587 9.54 14.44 19.65
CA GLU A 587 10.93 14.76 20.01
C GLU A 587 11.37 16.00 19.22
N VAL A 588 12.13 16.89 19.85
CA VAL A 588 12.58 18.14 19.21
C VAL A 588 14.05 18.38 19.42
N TYR A 589 14.69 18.77 18.33
CA TYR A 589 16.08 19.16 18.27
C TYR A 589 16.15 20.58 17.70
N HIS A 590 16.76 21.49 18.46
CA HIS A 590 16.92 22.89 18.07
C HIS A 590 18.37 23.18 17.67
N HIS A 591 18.56 24.15 16.77
CA HIS A 591 19.89 24.60 16.34
C HIS A 591 20.78 23.47 15.83
N CYS A 592 20.20 22.57 15.00
CA CYS A 592 20.97 21.53 14.34
C CYS A 592 21.88 22.16 13.28
N GLU A 593 23.15 21.82 13.32
CA GLU A 593 24.14 22.17 12.31
C GLU A 593 24.30 21.04 11.28
N GLY A 594 24.68 21.37 10.05
CA GLY A 594 24.91 20.41 8.96
C GLY A 594 23.86 20.46 7.86
N SER A 595 23.87 19.45 6.97
CA SER A 595 22.93 19.38 5.84
C SER A 595 21.68 18.56 6.20
N LYS A 596 20.50 19.15 5.98
CA LYS A 596 19.21 18.44 6.05
C LYS A 596 19.19 17.26 5.09
N GLU A 597 19.78 17.41 3.92
CA GLU A 597 19.87 16.38 2.89
C GLU A 597 20.71 15.19 3.35
N GLU A 598 21.86 15.44 4.00
CA GLU A 598 22.70 14.40 4.60
C GLU A 598 21.95 13.66 5.71
N LEU A 599 21.28 14.39 6.60
CA LEU A 599 20.48 13.78 7.66
C LEU A 599 19.34 12.93 7.10
N VAL A 600 18.58 13.43 6.13
CA VAL A 600 17.51 12.68 5.46
C VAL A 600 18.06 11.42 4.81
N ARG A 601 19.23 11.51 4.16
CA ARG A 601 19.92 10.37 3.54
C ARG A 601 20.33 9.35 4.60
N ASP A 602 20.90 9.78 5.71
CA ASP A 602 21.38 8.93 6.79
C ASP A 602 20.24 8.24 7.55
N VAL A 603 19.16 8.97 7.86
CA VAL A 603 17.95 8.41 8.46
C VAL A 603 17.30 7.40 7.50
N SER A 604 17.15 7.76 6.22
CA SER A 604 16.59 6.84 5.21
C SER A 604 17.46 5.58 5.07
N ARG A 605 18.79 5.72 5.11
CA ARG A 605 19.74 4.62 5.10
C ARG A 605 19.60 3.77 6.37
N PHE A 606 19.49 4.40 7.55
CA PHE A 606 19.32 3.70 8.83
C PHE A 606 18.06 2.82 8.82
N TYR A 607 16.89 3.36 8.50
CA TYR A 607 15.64 2.59 8.49
C TYR A 607 15.59 1.52 7.40
N SER A 608 16.21 1.78 6.24
CA SER A 608 16.43 0.76 5.21
C SER A 608 17.48 -0.30 5.63
N SER A 609 18.33 0.00 6.62
CA SER A 609 19.45 -0.85 7.06
C SER A 609 19.19 -1.69 8.30
N SER A 610 18.42 -1.18 9.27
CA SER A 610 18.23 -1.76 10.61
C SER A 610 17.40 -3.05 10.63
N HIS A 611 16.93 -3.50 9.48
CA HIS A 611 16.16 -4.73 9.29
C HIS A 611 16.89 -6.02 9.63
N ASP A 612 18.22 -6.05 9.61
CA ASP A 612 18.96 -7.28 9.95
C ASP A 612 19.26 -7.43 11.46
N ARG A 613 19.11 -6.37 12.27
CA ARG A 613 19.52 -6.41 13.70
C ARG A 613 18.43 -6.84 14.67
N PHE A 614 17.15 -6.74 14.32
CA PHE A 614 16.04 -6.97 15.27
C PHE A 614 15.12 -8.16 14.97
N THR A 615 15.36 -8.94 13.92
CA THR A 615 14.52 -10.12 13.63
C THR A 615 15.35 -11.34 13.20
N TYR A 616 16.02 -11.97 14.16
CA TYR A 616 16.32 -13.40 14.03
C TYR A 616 14.97 -14.15 14.04
N GLY A 617 14.41 -14.40 12.85
CA GLY A 617 13.31 -15.34 12.67
C GLY A 617 12.11 -14.89 11.84
N SER A 618 12.03 -13.64 11.35
CA SER A 618 10.89 -13.21 10.53
C SER A 618 11.30 -12.49 9.25
N SER A 619 10.98 -13.12 8.12
CA SER A 619 11.28 -12.75 6.74
C SER A 619 10.52 -11.51 6.22
N PHE A 620 10.30 -10.46 7.02
CA PHE A 620 9.53 -9.29 6.61
C PHE A 620 10.42 -8.07 6.35
N ILE A 621 10.18 -7.38 5.24
CA ILE A 621 10.74 -6.06 4.93
C ILE A 621 9.69 -5.05 5.37
N ASN A 622 10.02 -4.14 6.28
CA ASN A 622 9.14 -3.04 6.71
C ASN A 622 9.28 -1.89 5.71
N PHE A 623 8.19 -1.55 5.07
CA PHE A 623 8.11 -0.39 4.18
C PHE A 623 7.66 0.90 4.90
N ASN A 624 7.49 0.86 6.22
CA ASN A 624 7.18 2.03 7.07
C ASN A 624 8.41 2.92 7.27
N LEU A 625 8.93 3.49 6.19
CA LEU A 625 10.06 4.41 6.24
C LEU A 625 9.62 5.79 6.77
N PRO A 626 10.50 6.53 7.46
CA PRO A 626 10.20 7.87 7.92
C PRO A 626 9.83 8.82 6.79
N GLN A 627 8.97 9.77 7.11
CA GLN A 627 8.49 10.79 6.19
C GLN A 627 9.14 12.13 6.52
N PHE A 628 9.52 12.89 5.49
CA PHE A 628 10.26 14.13 5.66
C PHE A 628 9.51 15.32 5.07
N TYR A 629 9.34 16.36 5.88
CA TYR A 629 8.60 17.57 5.57
C TYR A 629 9.43 18.81 5.90
N GLN A 630 9.16 19.93 5.22
CA GLN A 630 9.72 21.23 5.50
C GLN A 630 8.60 22.21 5.87
N ILE A 631 8.81 22.95 6.94
CA ILE A 631 8.00 24.07 7.38
C ILE A 631 8.53 25.30 6.63
N VAL A 632 7.66 25.93 5.84
CA VAL A 632 7.99 27.13 5.07
C VAL A 632 6.98 28.23 5.34
N GLU A 633 7.42 29.47 5.29
CA GLU A 633 6.56 30.64 5.38
C GLU A 633 6.25 31.15 3.96
N VAL A 634 4.98 31.16 3.58
CA VAL A 634 4.52 31.65 2.27
C VAL A 634 3.36 32.61 2.50
N ASP A 635 3.47 33.82 1.96
CA ASP A 635 2.47 34.90 2.09
C ASP A 635 2.08 35.21 3.55
N GLY A 636 3.05 35.17 4.47
CA GLY A 636 2.85 35.42 5.90
C GLY A 636 2.07 34.31 6.62
N ARG A 637 1.95 33.13 6.00
CA ARG A 637 1.39 31.92 6.61
C ARG A 637 2.41 30.81 6.60
N THR A 638 2.63 30.21 7.75
CA THR A 638 3.40 28.99 7.87
C THR A 638 2.63 27.82 7.25
N GLN A 639 3.30 27.00 6.45
CA GLN A 639 2.74 25.81 5.82
C GLN A 639 3.76 24.66 5.81
N VAL A 640 3.28 23.42 5.74
CA VAL A 640 4.11 22.23 5.61
C VAL A 640 4.13 21.76 4.16
N ILE A 641 5.31 21.58 3.60
CA ILE A 641 5.53 21.00 2.27
C ILE A 641 6.40 19.74 2.38
N PRO A 642 6.30 18.78 1.45
CA PRO A 642 7.24 17.66 1.40
C PRO A 642 8.69 18.16 1.21
N PHE A 643 9.65 17.61 1.96
CA PHE A 643 11.05 18.03 1.90
C PHE A 643 11.65 17.82 0.51
N ARG A 644 12.25 18.85 -0.11
CA ARG A 644 12.84 18.83 -1.46
C ARG A 644 14.34 19.10 -1.41
N THR A 645 15.13 18.29 -2.12
CA THR A 645 16.52 18.64 -2.42
C THR A 645 16.53 19.82 -3.41
N GLN A 646 17.29 20.88 -3.13
CA GLN A 646 17.27 22.16 -3.86
C GLN A 646 17.64 22.11 -5.37
N ALA A 647 17.93 20.94 -5.94
CA ALA A 647 18.37 20.82 -7.34
C ALA A 647 17.32 21.18 -8.40
N ILE A 648 16.04 21.41 -8.04
CA ILE A 648 14.96 21.70 -9.00
C ILE A 648 14.16 22.98 -8.65
N ALA A 649 14.81 24.00 -8.07
CA ALA A 649 14.17 25.31 -7.89
C ALA A 649 14.35 26.26 -9.10
N ALA A 650 15.24 25.94 -10.05
CA ALA A 650 15.63 26.87 -11.12
C ALA A 650 14.79 26.77 -12.42
N ALA A 651 13.66 26.05 -12.45
CA ALA A 651 12.86 25.92 -13.67
C ALA A 651 11.34 25.95 -13.39
N ILE A 652 10.82 27.09 -12.92
CA ILE A 652 9.42 27.44 -13.10
C ILE A 652 9.37 28.87 -13.63
N PRO A 653 9.03 29.11 -14.92
CA PRO A 653 8.64 30.44 -15.35
C PRO A 653 7.27 30.74 -14.77
N THR A 654 7.18 31.84 -14.03
CA THR A 654 5.94 32.51 -13.70
C THR A 654 5.30 33.07 -14.97
N SER A 655 4.19 32.50 -15.43
CA SER A 655 3.17 33.28 -16.13
C SER A 655 1.85 32.53 -16.21
N GLN A 656 0.82 33.24 -15.78
CA GLN A 656 -0.57 32.98 -16.07
C GLN A 656 -0.77 33.01 -17.58
N ASP A 657 -1.30 31.94 -18.17
CA ASP A 657 -2.36 32.09 -19.15
C ASP A 657 -3.12 30.77 -19.36
N VAL A 658 -4.44 30.92 -19.33
CA VAL A 658 -5.45 29.89 -19.50
C VAL A 658 -5.58 29.64 -21.00
N THR A 659 -5.35 28.40 -21.45
CA THR A 659 -6.18 27.62 -22.42
C THR A 659 -5.39 26.47 -23.03
N ALA A 660 -6.10 25.37 -23.32
CA ALA A 660 -5.70 24.16 -24.08
C ALA A 660 -4.98 23.03 -23.31
N SER A 661 -5.78 22.08 -22.82
CA SER A 661 -5.36 20.68 -22.65
C SER A 661 -5.08 20.02 -24.02
N PRO A 662 -4.21 19.01 -24.06
CA PRO A 662 -4.73 17.74 -24.56
C PRO A 662 -4.34 16.53 -23.69
N VAL A 663 -5.34 15.67 -23.59
CA VAL A 663 -5.36 14.31 -23.08
C VAL A 663 -4.26 13.46 -23.73
N LEU A 664 -3.33 12.92 -22.93
CA LEU A 664 -2.50 11.77 -23.33
C LEU A 664 -2.94 10.55 -22.52
N GLN A 665 -3.85 9.80 -23.16
CA GLN A 665 -4.34 8.50 -22.72
C GLN A 665 -3.22 7.46 -22.65
N GLN A 666 -3.32 6.66 -21.60
CA GLN A 666 -2.78 5.30 -21.46
C GLN A 666 -2.88 4.49 -22.76
N ARG A 667 -1.73 4.06 -23.30
CA ARG A 667 -1.61 2.84 -24.12
C ARG A 667 -0.15 2.38 -24.12
N TYR A 668 0.18 1.40 -23.28
CA TYR A 668 1.16 0.36 -23.61
C TYR A 668 0.74 -0.91 -22.87
N SER A 669 0.14 -1.83 -23.64
CA SER A 669 -0.14 -3.22 -23.27
C SER A 669 1.12 -4.08 -23.39
#